data_AF-A0A0M8Y5B7-F1
#
_entry.id   AF-A0A0M8Y5B7-F1
#
_cell.length_a   1.000
_cell.length_b   1.000
_cell.length_c   1.000
_cell.angle_alpha   90.00
_cell.angle_beta   90.00
_cell.angle_gamma   90.00
#
_symmetry.space_group_name_H-M   'P 1'
#
loop_
_entity.id
_entity.type
_entity.pdbx_description
1 polymer ?
#
loop_
_entity_poly.entity_id
_entity_poly.type
_entity_poly.pdbx_seq_one_letter_code
_entity_poly.pdbx_strand_id
1 'polypeptide(L)'
;MEEQAMLARDLVLRVCAGPTELDPQWIRAGGKVTTPFLVPRDRNLVRAIVAAGRSMGVDRLLVCRTRPEFSYEAVTEVPLDTDTLVDLIRGWGPTPTDFLVCVEDFSAAVLVDADELTVAAGPPDFVRELVGADIPQARAHFAARARAEGGAVLTRAAQLYHCVEPGARHARTPRGPGPDLAERLSRAADRARERSPRAVRGLRVLRGSWGWLMLVALLAVPLAAPALRPVLPVLALTYLLLFQLAWLSRSRTVSFATLLRVVALGAALLWPVALAESALVRFLGADPYGVLAYTYVAVPVEELGKLAPLLLLPLVARRRARRLAATDFLLLAAASGAGFQLAERLLTEVALMEGGHTGGNGLLLPGGSVVYAPDGGVLAVFSGHAVTTGLVGAALGLAIVGRRYGAWLWLLPPLALATAVLEHLNLNAVLSGASLHWATDAVFAVLGGGVLTPWLLLLLLLCAVAMDYRMIGTAAESTPPLPGQPPLARLRRWAWGRSIAMRVRVPADIAPLFRRIALSWIDLPVTLATMLSSIAHELAAATIAARRGPGVLCDTWRFVRHRRASAMGEARSEGRPWRPYPAQETLTRTARELAIRLGLAATGGITAAAAAALMLAALPAAAVLPPVTGAGADTPAYALVAVARLQTWLGEQDGVVWAVVALVAVVSLLTTGNAVPHAHPRMREFLRAPTANTGAILGMLAPGQVGYALPGLVGLALPRGVDRLLVR
;
A
#
# COMPACT_ATOMS: atom_id res chain seq x y z
N MET A 1 -38.63 15.51 -28.98
CA MET A 1 -38.11 14.15 -29.24
C MET A 1 -38.55 13.35 -28.02
N GLU A 2 -39.64 12.58 -28.15
CA GLU A 2 -40.16 11.78 -27.03
C GLU A 2 -39.07 10.83 -26.55
N GLU A 3 -38.71 10.93 -25.27
CA GLU A 3 -37.73 10.05 -24.63
C GLU A 3 -38.33 8.64 -24.63
N GLN A 4 -37.86 7.79 -25.55
CA GLN A 4 -38.35 6.41 -25.67
C GLN A 4 -38.12 5.72 -24.32
N ALA A 5 -39.22 5.30 -23.67
CA ALA A 5 -39.15 4.61 -22.38
C ALA A 5 -38.28 3.35 -22.51
N MET A 6 -37.25 3.23 -21.67
CA MET A 6 -36.37 2.08 -21.66
C MET A 6 -37.18 0.81 -21.36
N LEU A 7 -37.04 -0.20 -22.23
CA LEU A 7 -37.74 -1.47 -22.07
C LEU A 7 -37.00 -2.38 -21.09
N ALA A 8 -37.73 -3.29 -20.43
CA ALA A 8 -37.18 -4.29 -19.52
C ALA A 8 -36.09 -5.12 -20.21
N ARG A 9 -36.29 -5.49 -21.49
CA ARG A 9 -35.27 -6.15 -22.32
C ARG A 9 -33.95 -5.41 -22.34
N ASP A 10 -33.96 -4.09 -22.52
CA ASP A 10 -32.74 -3.30 -22.66
C ASP A 10 -31.96 -3.25 -21.35
N LEU A 11 -32.67 -3.14 -20.22
CA LEU A 11 -32.05 -3.17 -18.90
C LEU A 11 -31.47 -4.56 -18.59
N VAL A 12 -32.25 -5.62 -18.82
CA VAL A 12 -31.84 -7.00 -18.55
C VAL A 12 -30.63 -7.38 -19.40
N LEU A 13 -30.59 -7.06 -20.70
CA LEU A 13 -29.44 -7.37 -21.56
C LEU A 13 -28.14 -6.62 -21.18
N ARG A 14 -28.24 -5.52 -20.44
CA ARG A 14 -27.07 -4.75 -19.98
C ARG A 14 -26.47 -5.28 -18.68
N VAL A 15 -27.25 -5.98 -17.86
CA VAL A 15 -26.90 -6.34 -16.48
C VAL A 15 -26.91 -7.86 -16.23
N CYS A 16 -27.76 -8.60 -16.94
CA CYS A 16 -28.02 -10.01 -16.70
C CYS A 16 -27.58 -10.88 -17.89
N ALA A 17 -27.09 -12.09 -17.59
CA ALA A 17 -26.86 -13.16 -18.56
C ALA A 17 -28.11 -14.04 -18.76
N GLY A 18 -29.01 -14.05 -17.77
CA GLY A 18 -30.29 -14.76 -17.82
C GLY A 18 -31.28 -14.21 -16.78
N PRO A 19 -32.48 -14.79 -16.66
CA PRO A 19 -33.54 -14.27 -15.76
C PRO A 19 -33.12 -14.24 -14.29
N THR A 20 -32.26 -15.16 -13.86
CA THR A 20 -31.80 -15.34 -12.47
C THR A 20 -30.28 -15.19 -12.32
N GLU A 21 -29.58 -14.73 -13.36
CA GLU A 21 -28.12 -14.62 -13.37
C GLU A 21 -27.64 -13.26 -13.89
N LEU A 22 -26.85 -12.58 -13.08
CA LEU A 22 -26.07 -11.40 -13.47
C LEU A 22 -24.98 -11.75 -14.49
N ASP A 23 -24.73 -10.86 -15.45
CA ASP A 23 -23.71 -11.05 -16.49
C ASP A 23 -22.29 -11.00 -15.90
N PRO A 24 -21.46 -12.05 -16.10
CA PRO A 24 -20.06 -12.07 -15.67
C PRO A 24 -19.20 -10.94 -16.27
N GLN A 25 -19.53 -10.41 -17.45
CA GLN A 25 -18.80 -9.27 -18.00
C GLN A 25 -19.17 -7.98 -17.25
N TRP A 26 -20.46 -7.73 -17.04
CA TRP A 26 -20.94 -6.61 -16.22
C TRP A 26 -20.41 -6.64 -14.78
N ILE A 27 -20.32 -7.81 -14.14
CA ILE A 27 -19.71 -7.95 -12.79
C ILE A 27 -18.24 -7.54 -12.81
N ARG A 28 -17.47 -8.03 -13.78
CA ARG A 28 -16.04 -7.71 -13.91
C ARG A 28 -15.82 -6.24 -14.26
N ALA A 29 -16.74 -5.63 -14.99
CA ALA A 29 -16.70 -4.21 -15.33
C ALA A 29 -16.80 -3.35 -14.06
N GLY A 30 -15.72 -2.61 -13.75
CA GLY A 30 -15.63 -1.79 -12.55
C GLY A 30 -15.22 -2.55 -11.28
N GLY A 31 -15.00 -3.87 -11.36
CA GLY A 31 -14.62 -4.70 -10.21
C GLY A 31 -15.69 -4.72 -9.12
N LYS A 32 -16.95 -4.96 -9.52
CA LYS A 32 -18.08 -5.02 -8.59
C LYS A 32 -17.90 -6.18 -7.64
N VAL A 33 -18.30 -5.95 -6.40
CA VAL A 33 -18.40 -6.99 -5.38
C VAL A 33 -19.76 -7.63 -5.55
N THR A 34 -19.79 -8.95 -5.69
CA THR A 34 -20.99 -9.74 -5.89
C THR A 34 -21.15 -10.71 -4.74
N THR A 35 -22.38 -10.88 -4.24
CA THR A 35 -22.67 -11.85 -3.18
C THR A 35 -24.07 -12.40 -3.36
N PRO A 36 -24.19 -13.72 -3.62
CA PRO A 36 -25.46 -14.40 -3.48
C PRO A 36 -25.75 -14.67 -2.01
N PHE A 37 -27.02 -14.57 -1.63
CA PHE A 37 -27.52 -14.86 -0.30
C PHE A 37 -28.97 -15.34 -0.41
N LEU A 38 -29.45 -15.93 0.68
CA LEU A 38 -30.80 -16.47 0.74
C LEU A 38 -31.58 -15.71 1.79
N VAL A 39 -32.70 -15.13 1.39
CA VAL A 39 -33.54 -14.30 2.26
C VAL A 39 -35.00 -14.42 1.81
N PRO A 40 -35.96 -14.47 2.75
CA PRO A 40 -37.37 -14.42 2.40
C PRO A 40 -37.71 -13.12 1.65
N ARG A 41 -38.63 -13.21 0.69
CA ARG A 41 -39.16 -12.06 -0.07
C ARG A 41 -40.16 -11.26 0.75
N ASP A 42 -39.67 -10.63 1.81
CA ASP A 42 -40.47 -9.85 2.73
C ASP A 42 -40.19 -8.34 2.63
N ARG A 43 -40.89 -7.57 3.45
CA ARG A 43 -40.67 -6.11 3.56
C ARG A 43 -39.25 -5.77 4.03
N ASN A 44 -38.54 -6.69 4.71
CA ASN A 44 -37.18 -6.44 5.18
C ASN A 44 -36.19 -6.49 4.03
N LEU A 45 -36.33 -7.43 3.09
CA LEU A 45 -35.55 -7.42 1.84
C LEU A 45 -35.74 -6.11 1.08
N VAL A 46 -37.00 -5.68 0.89
CA VAL A 46 -37.30 -4.41 0.18
C VAL A 46 -36.70 -3.21 0.91
N ARG A 47 -36.81 -3.17 2.24
CA ARG A 47 -36.18 -2.13 3.07
C ARG A 47 -34.66 -2.13 2.91
N ALA A 48 -34.02 -3.30 2.84
CA ALA A 48 -32.58 -3.42 2.64
C ALA A 48 -32.14 -2.94 1.24
N ILE A 49 -32.92 -3.24 0.18
CA ILE A 49 -32.69 -2.72 -1.17
C ILE A 49 -32.75 -1.19 -1.19
N VAL A 50 -33.76 -0.60 -0.57
CA VAL A 50 -33.88 0.86 -0.47
C VAL A 50 -32.74 1.46 0.37
N ALA A 51 -32.34 0.83 1.47
CA ALA A 51 -31.19 1.25 2.28
C ALA A 51 -29.87 1.20 1.48
N ALA A 52 -29.69 0.15 0.66
CA ALA A 52 -28.56 0.01 -0.25
C ALA A 52 -28.53 1.16 -1.28
N GLY A 53 -29.66 1.51 -1.87
CA GLY A 53 -29.79 2.71 -2.71
C GLY A 53 -29.41 4.00 -1.98
N ARG A 54 -29.92 4.21 -0.76
CA ARG A 54 -29.56 5.37 0.07
C ARG A 54 -28.06 5.41 0.40
N SER A 55 -27.41 4.27 0.57
CA SER A 55 -25.97 4.16 0.81
C SER A 55 -25.10 4.56 -0.39
N MET A 56 -25.70 4.61 -1.58
CA MET A 56 -25.09 5.08 -2.82
C MET A 56 -25.40 6.56 -3.10
N GLY A 57 -26.28 7.19 -2.31
CA GLY A 57 -26.66 8.59 -2.47
C GLY A 57 -27.47 8.87 -3.74
N VAL A 58 -28.21 7.87 -4.23
CA VAL A 58 -29.15 8.04 -5.35
C VAL A 58 -30.52 8.46 -4.85
N ASP A 59 -31.39 8.93 -5.73
CA ASP A 59 -32.76 9.34 -5.38
C ASP A 59 -33.81 8.34 -5.89
N ARG A 60 -33.47 7.56 -6.93
CA ARG A 60 -34.36 6.61 -7.59
C ARG A 60 -33.66 5.29 -7.89
N LEU A 61 -34.46 4.26 -8.12
CA LEU A 61 -34.04 2.93 -8.55
C LEU A 61 -34.82 2.54 -9.81
N LEU A 62 -34.15 1.81 -10.69
CA LEU A 62 -34.75 1.22 -11.89
C LEU A 62 -35.23 -0.18 -11.56
N VAL A 63 -36.49 -0.50 -11.83
CA VAL A 63 -37.10 -1.78 -11.49
C VAL A 63 -37.78 -2.40 -12.70
N CYS A 64 -37.51 -3.68 -12.96
CA CYS A 64 -38.22 -4.46 -13.99
C CYS A 64 -38.30 -5.95 -13.64
N ARG A 65 -39.22 -6.65 -14.28
CA ARG A 65 -39.28 -8.12 -14.28
C ARG A 65 -38.26 -8.68 -15.27
N THR A 66 -37.60 -9.79 -14.92
CA THR A 66 -36.48 -10.31 -15.73
C THR A 66 -36.85 -11.45 -16.69
N ARG A 67 -38.06 -12.02 -16.56
CA ARG A 67 -38.49 -13.12 -17.43
C ARG A 67 -38.78 -12.65 -18.86
N PRO A 68 -38.55 -13.51 -19.88
CA PRO A 68 -38.74 -13.13 -21.29
C PRO A 68 -40.15 -12.65 -21.63
N GLU A 69 -41.19 -13.18 -20.96
CA GLU A 69 -42.58 -12.75 -21.18
C GLU A 69 -42.84 -11.28 -20.84
N PHE A 70 -41.99 -10.67 -20.01
CA PHE A 70 -42.09 -9.26 -19.59
C PHE A 70 -41.11 -8.35 -20.35
N SER A 71 -40.45 -8.83 -21.41
CA SER A 71 -39.37 -8.11 -22.08
C SER A 71 -39.76 -6.75 -22.66
N TYR A 72 -41.04 -6.58 -23.00
CA TYR A 72 -41.60 -5.37 -23.62
C TYR A 72 -42.24 -4.41 -22.61
N GLU A 73 -42.16 -4.71 -21.32
CA GLU A 73 -42.64 -3.79 -20.29
C GLU A 73 -41.67 -2.64 -20.09
N ALA A 74 -42.21 -1.46 -19.75
CA ALA A 74 -41.38 -0.32 -19.41
C ALA A 74 -40.66 -0.55 -18.08
N VAL A 75 -39.40 -0.14 -18.01
CA VAL A 75 -38.67 -0.05 -16.73
C VAL A 75 -39.35 1.01 -15.87
N THR A 76 -39.67 0.65 -14.62
CA THR A 76 -40.28 1.57 -13.67
C THR A 76 -39.20 2.27 -12.85
N GLU A 77 -39.21 3.60 -12.84
CA GLU A 77 -38.42 4.38 -11.89
C GLU A 77 -39.16 4.51 -10.58
N VAL A 78 -38.55 4.05 -9.48
CA VAL A 78 -39.15 4.08 -8.15
C VAL A 78 -38.31 5.00 -7.25
N PRO A 79 -38.93 5.95 -6.52
CA PRO A 79 -38.20 6.71 -5.49
C PRO A 79 -37.64 5.78 -4.41
N LEU A 80 -36.64 6.22 -3.63
CA LEU A 80 -36.10 5.46 -2.50
C LEU A 80 -37.07 5.37 -1.30
N ASP A 81 -38.22 4.75 -1.54
CA ASP A 81 -39.27 4.49 -0.58
C ASP A 81 -39.66 3.00 -0.58
N THR A 82 -39.83 2.45 0.61
CA THR A 82 -40.10 1.02 0.79
C THR A 82 -41.52 0.66 0.38
N ASP A 83 -42.49 1.53 0.68
CA ASP A 83 -43.90 1.28 0.38
C ASP A 83 -44.14 1.30 -1.13
N THR A 84 -43.60 2.30 -1.82
CA THR A 84 -43.73 2.42 -3.28
C THR A 84 -43.17 1.19 -4.02
N LEU A 85 -42.02 0.66 -3.56
CA LEU A 85 -41.44 -0.56 -4.16
C LEU A 85 -42.26 -1.81 -3.83
N VAL A 86 -42.81 -1.92 -2.62
CA VAL A 86 -43.73 -3.02 -2.25
C VAL A 86 -45.01 -2.97 -3.08
N ASP A 87 -45.58 -1.79 -3.27
CA ASP A 87 -46.82 -1.59 -4.01
C ASP A 87 -46.63 -1.90 -5.50
N LEU A 88 -45.49 -1.51 -6.08
CA LEU A 88 -45.11 -1.91 -7.44
C LEU A 88 -45.06 -3.44 -7.58
N ILE A 89 -44.34 -4.11 -6.67
CA ILE A 89 -44.18 -5.57 -6.73
C ILE A 89 -45.53 -6.28 -6.55
N ARG A 90 -46.38 -5.80 -5.64
CA ARG A 90 -47.74 -6.33 -5.44
C ARG A 90 -48.64 -6.08 -6.65
N GLY A 91 -48.43 -4.98 -7.37
CA GLY A 91 -49.15 -4.65 -8.59
C GLY A 91 -48.92 -5.63 -9.74
N TRP A 92 -47.84 -6.42 -9.71
CA TRP A 92 -47.57 -7.45 -10.73
C TRP A 92 -48.42 -8.71 -10.60
N GLY A 93 -49.20 -8.86 -9.52
CA GLY A 93 -50.11 -9.98 -9.30
C GLY A 93 -49.68 -10.91 -8.16
N PRO A 94 -50.48 -11.96 -7.88
CA PRO A 94 -50.28 -12.84 -6.73
C PRO A 94 -49.15 -13.87 -6.92
N THR A 95 -48.71 -14.10 -8.16
CA THR A 95 -47.66 -15.07 -8.49
C THR A 95 -46.27 -14.46 -8.31
N PRO A 96 -45.40 -15.05 -7.47
CA PRO A 96 -44.02 -14.59 -7.34
C PRO A 96 -43.28 -14.64 -8.69
N THR A 97 -42.62 -13.54 -9.04
CA THR A 97 -41.82 -13.41 -10.26
C THR A 97 -40.42 -12.89 -9.94
N ASP A 98 -39.51 -13.07 -10.90
CA ASP A 98 -38.11 -12.66 -10.83
C ASP A 98 -38.02 -11.19 -11.22
N PHE A 99 -37.26 -10.39 -10.46
CA PHE A 99 -37.13 -8.97 -10.74
C PHE A 99 -35.73 -8.44 -10.43
N LEU A 100 -35.39 -7.39 -11.17
CA LEU A 100 -34.12 -6.70 -11.11
C LEU A 100 -34.35 -5.28 -10.57
N VAL A 101 -33.53 -4.90 -9.60
CA VAL A 101 -33.43 -3.52 -9.11
C VAL A 101 -32.03 -3.00 -9.41
N CYS A 102 -31.94 -1.92 -10.19
CA CYS A 102 -30.69 -1.33 -10.63
C CYS A 102 -30.57 0.12 -10.19
N VAL A 103 -29.32 0.56 -9.98
CA VAL A 103 -28.98 1.98 -9.93
C VAL A 103 -28.94 2.55 -11.35
N GLU A 104 -29.31 3.82 -11.52
CA GLU A 104 -29.47 4.51 -12.81
C GLU A 104 -28.26 4.38 -13.75
N ASP A 105 -27.03 4.42 -13.22
CA ASP A 105 -25.80 4.31 -14.01
C ASP A 105 -25.30 2.86 -14.18
N PHE A 106 -26.07 1.87 -13.73
CA PHE A 106 -25.75 0.45 -13.70
C PHE A 106 -24.48 0.10 -12.90
N SER A 107 -24.08 0.95 -11.94
CA SER A 107 -22.95 0.68 -11.05
C SER A 107 -23.25 -0.41 -10.01
N ALA A 108 -24.53 -0.62 -9.68
CA ALA A 108 -25.00 -1.63 -8.75
C ALA A 108 -26.38 -2.18 -9.14
N ALA A 109 -26.64 -3.44 -8.77
CA ALA A 109 -27.90 -4.12 -9.00
C ALA A 109 -28.18 -5.18 -7.93
N VAL A 110 -29.47 -5.47 -7.72
CA VAL A 110 -29.98 -6.61 -6.94
C VAL A 110 -30.92 -7.41 -7.83
N LEU A 111 -30.61 -8.69 -8.00
CA LEU A 111 -31.46 -9.64 -8.69
C LEU A 111 -32.17 -10.51 -7.65
N VAL A 112 -33.49 -10.50 -7.66
CA VAL A 112 -34.33 -11.25 -6.73
C VAL A 112 -35.08 -12.31 -7.52
N ASP A 113 -34.82 -13.58 -7.18
CA ASP A 113 -35.45 -14.75 -7.78
C ASP A 113 -36.88 -14.93 -7.26
N ALA A 114 -37.69 -15.75 -7.95
CA ALA A 114 -39.03 -16.12 -7.54
C ALA A 114 -39.07 -16.73 -6.13
N ASP A 115 -38.04 -17.52 -5.81
CA ASP A 115 -37.86 -18.25 -4.55
C ASP A 115 -37.22 -17.36 -3.46
N GLU A 116 -36.11 -17.81 -2.84
CA GLU A 116 -35.36 -17.08 -1.79
C GLU A 116 -33.98 -16.59 -2.26
N LEU A 117 -33.55 -16.96 -3.47
CA LEU A 117 -32.23 -16.60 -3.96
C LEU A 117 -32.20 -15.11 -4.33
N THR A 118 -31.28 -14.37 -3.72
CA THR A 118 -31.00 -12.99 -4.08
C THR A 118 -29.52 -12.81 -4.38
N VAL A 119 -29.20 -12.06 -5.42
CA VAL A 119 -27.82 -11.74 -5.79
C VAL A 119 -27.64 -10.23 -5.81
N ALA A 120 -26.77 -9.73 -4.93
CA ALA A 120 -26.38 -8.33 -4.91
C ALA A 120 -25.02 -8.15 -5.60
N ALA A 121 -24.89 -7.13 -6.44
CA ALA A 121 -23.64 -6.77 -7.08
C ALA A 121 -23.46 -5.25 -7.13
N GLY A 122 -22.29 -4.75 -6.73
CA GLY A 122 -22.01 -3.32 -6.77
C GLY A 122 -20.81 -2.94 -5.90
N PRO A 123 -20.70 -1.66 -5.50
CA PRO A 123 -19.68 -1.24 -4.56
C PRO A 123 -19.83 -1.92 -3.19
N PRO A 124 -18.75 -2.06 -2.40
CA PRO A 124 -18.79 -2.74 -1.11
C PRO A 124 -19.83 -2.17 -0.14
N ASP A 125 -20.10 -0.86 -0.19
CA ASP A 125 -21.08 -0.23 0.70
C ASP A 125 -22.51 -0.65 0.36
N PHE A 126 -22.85 -0.70 -0.93
CA PHE A 126 -24.14 -1.18 -1.42
C PHE A 126 -24.40 -2.63 -0.98
N VAL A 127 -23.41 -3.51 -1.17
CA VAL A 127 -23.55 -4.94 -0.83
C VAL A 127 -23.67 -5.14 0.68
N ARG A 128 -22.94 -4.36 1.50
CA ARG A 128 -22.99 -4.48 2.97
C ARG A 128 -24.35 -4.17 3.57
N GLU A 129 -25.12 -3.26 2.96
CA GLU A 129 -26.50 -2.98 3.43
C GLU A 129 -27.43 -4.19 3.22
N LEU A 130 -27.11 -5.07 2.27
CA LEU A 130 -27.92 -6.24 1.93
C LEU A 130 -27.49 -7.49 2.71
N VAL A 131 -26.19 -7.74 2.80
CA VAL A 131 -25.64 -9.00 3.35
C VAL A 131 -24.94 -8.85 4.69
N GLY A 132 -24.82 -7.62 5.19
CA GLY A 132 -24.09 -7.28 6.40
C GLY A 132 -22.62 -6.91 6.17
N ALA A 133 -21.93 -6.50 7.25
CA ALA A 133 -20.59 -5.93 7.18
C ALA A 133 -19.48 -6.91 6.72
N ASP A 134 -19.65 -8.22 6.98
CA ASP A 134 -18.69 -9.28 6.65
C ASP A 134 -19.15 -10.06 5.40
N ILE A 135 -18.89 -9.47 4.24
CA ILE A 135 -19.21 -10.06 2.92
C ILE A 135 -18.57 -11.46 2.75
N PRO A 136 -17.29 -11.70 3.08
CA PRO A 136 -16.72 -13.04 3.02
C PRO A 136 -17.48 -14.06 3.87
N GLN A 137 -17.93 -13.68 5.07
CA GLN A 137 -18.72 -14.56 5.92
C GLN A 137 -20.10 -14.85 5.32
N ALA A 138 -20.77 -13.85 4.74
CA ALA A 138 -22.06 -14.04 4.06
C ALA A 138 -21.92 -15.04 2.89
N ARG A 139 -20.87 -14.90 2.08
CA ARG A 139 -20.56 -15.84 0.98
C ARG A 139 -20.25 -17.25 1.48
N ALA A 140 -19.50 -17.38 2.58
CA ALA A 140 -19.20 -18.66 3.18
C ALA A 140 -20.46 -19.35 3.75
N HIS A 141 -21.37 -18.58 4.34
CA HIS A 141 -22.65 -19.07 4.83
C HIS A 141 -23.54 -19.55 3.67
N PHE A 142 -23.63 -18.76 2.59
CA PHE A 142 -24.33 -19.16 1.37
C PHE A 142 -23.74 -20.46 0.78
N ALA A 143 -22.42 -20.56 0.68
CA ALA A 143 -21.74 -21.77 0.22
C ALA A 143 -22.05 -23.00 1.08
N ALA A 144 -22.12 -22.83 2.41
CA ALA A 144 -22.47 -23.91 3.33
C ALA A 144 -23.92 -24.37 3.13
N ARG A 145 -24.88 -23.43 3.04
CA ARG A 145 -26.29 -23.72 2.76
C ARG A 145 -26.47 -24.40 1.41
N ALA A 146 -25.84 -23.88 0.35
CA ALA A 146 -25.90 -24.47 -0.99
C ALA A 146 -25.38 -25.92 -1.04
N ARG A 147 -24.41 -26.29 -0.18
CA ARG A 147 -23.93 -27.68 -0.07
C ARG A 147 -24.84 -28.57 0.78
N ALA A 148 -25.43 -28.03 1.85
CA ALA A 148 -26.23 -28.78 2.81
C ALA A 148 -27.67 -29.03 2.31
N GLU A 149 -28.28 -27.99 1.75
CA GLU A 149 -29.72 -27.93 1.41
C GLU A 149 -29.96 -27.87 -0.11
N GLY A 150 -28.92 -27.61 -0.91
CA GLY A 150 -29.09 -27.03 -2.24
C GLY A 150 -29.51 -27.99 -3.36
N GLY A 151 -30.60 -27.65 -4.04
CA GLY A 151 -30.91 -28.12 -5.40
C GLY A 151 -29.91 -27.61 -6.46
N ALA A 152 -30.13 -27.99 -7.72
CA ALA A 152 -29.24 -27.65 -8.84
C ALA A 152 -29.00 -26.14 -8.98
N VAL A 153 -30.01 -25.30 -8.69
CA VAL A 153 -29.96 -23.84 -8.79
C VAL A 153 -28.98 -23.22 -7.78
N LEU A 154 -29.08 -23.58 -6.49
CA LEU A 154 -28.19 -23.04 -5.44
C LEU A 154 -26.74 -23.47 -5.64
N THR A 155 -26.53 -24.72 -6.07
CA THR A 155 -25.19 -25.22 -6.40
C THR A 155 -24.60 -24.48 -7.60
N ARG A 156 -25.40 -24.23 -8.64
CA ARG A 156 -25.00 -23.46 -9.83
C ARG A 156 -24.67 -22.02 -9.47
N ALA A 157 -25.51 -21.33 -8.70
CA ALA A 157 -25.25 -19.97 -8.22
C ALA A 157 -23.95 -19.90 -7.38
N ALA A 158 -23.73 -20.86 -6.49
CA ALA A 158 -22.51 -20.93 -5.68
C ALA A 158 -21.23 -21.13 -6.51
N GLN A 159 -21.31 -21.84 -7.63
CA GLN A 159 -20.21 -22.00 -8.57
C GLN A 159 -20.01 -20.75 -9.44
N LEU A 160 -21.10 -20.22 -10.00
CA LEU A 160 -21.11 -19.04 -10.87
C LEU A 160 -20.51 -17.81 -10.17
N TYR A 161 -20.90 -17.58 -8.92
CA TYR A 161 -20.42 -16.45 -8.12
C TYR A 161 -19.19 -16.78 -7.29
N HIS A 162 -18.52 -17.92 -7.53
CA HIS A 162 -17.27 -18.31 -6.86
C HIS A 162 -17.36 -18.38 -5.32
N CYS A 163 -18.50 -18.80 -4.79
CA CYS A 163 -18.65 -19.15 -3.37
C CYS A 163 -18.12 -20.56 -3.08
N VAL A 164 -18.08 -21.43 -4.10
CA VAL A 164 -17.55 -22.79 -4.04
C VAL A 164 -16.65 -23.04 -5.26
N GLU A 165 -15.55 -23.77 -5.10
CA GLU A 165 -14.71 -24.19 -6.24
C GLU A 165 -15.50 -25.14 -7.16
N PRO A 166 -15.50 -24.90 -8.49
CA PRO A 166 -16.19 -25.77 -9.43
C PRO A 166 -15.57 -27.18 -9.46
N GLY A 167 -16.41 -28.23 -9.36
CA GLY A 167 -15.99 -29.64 -9.50
C GLY A 167 -15.91 -30.48 -8.22
N ALA A 168 -16.42 -29.97 -7.08
CA ALA A 168 -16.25 -30.55 -5.74
C ALA A 168 -16.73 -32.01 -5.51
N ARG A 169 -17.41 -32.67 -6.45
CA ARG A 169 -17.74 -34.10 -6.30
C ARG A 169 -16.66 -35.03 -6.86
N HIS A 170 -16.06 -34.78 -8.03
CA HIS A 170 -15.14 -35.74 -8.70
C HIS A 170 -13.88 -35.13 -9.33
N ALA A 171 -13.66 -33.81 -9.28
CA ALA A 171 -12.41 -33.23 -9.77
C ALA A 171 -11.30 -33.40 -8.71
N ARG A 172 -10.19 -34.04 -9.07
CA ARG A 172 -8.92 -33.89 -8.33
C ARG A 172 -8.69 -32.39 -8.19
N THR A 173 -8.81 -31.85 -6.97
CA THR A 173 -8.58 -30.42 -6.65
C THR A 173 -7.41 -29.92 -7.48
N PRO A 174 -7.60 -28.96 -8.41
CA PRO A 174 -6.48 -28.33 -9.09
C PRO A 174 -5.59 -27.80 -7.98
N ARG A 175 -4.37 -28.34 -7.85
CA ARG A 175 -3.46 -27.90 -6.80
C ARG A 175 -3.21 -26.42 -7.06
N GLY A 176 -3.82 -25.57 -6.24
CA GLY A 176 -3.59 -24.13 -6.28
C GLY A 176 -2.09 -23.86 -6.23
N PRO A 177 -1.65 -22.67 -6.68
CA PRO A 177 -0.24 -22.37 -6.83
C PRO A 177 0.55 -22.68 -5.54
N GLY A 178 1.58 -23.52 -5.65
CA GLY A 178 2.43 -23.91 -4.53
C GLY A 178 3.21 -22.73 -3.92
N PRO A 179 3.78 -22.92 -2.71
CA PRO A 179 4.60 -21.90 -2.04
C PRO A 179 5.91 -21.65 -2.80
N ASP A 180 6.30 -20.38 -2.91
CA ASP A 180 7.62 -19.98 -3.41
C ASP A 180 8.71 -20.13 -2.32
N LEU A 181 9.97 -19.85 -2.69
CA LEU A 181 11.12 -19.98 -1.79
C LEU A 181 10.97 -19.09 -0.55
N ALA A 182 10.56 -17.84 -0.73
CA ALA A 182 10.31 -16.91 0.37
C ALA A 182 9.23 -17.42 1.34
N GLU A 183 8.11 -17.96 0.83
CA GLU A 183 7.04 -18.53 1.68
C GLU A 183 7.44 -19.85 2.34
N ARG A 184 8.30 -20.66 1.72
CA ARG A 184 8.85 -21.87 2.33
C ARG A 184 9.77 -21.51 3.50
N LEU A 185 10.64 -20.53 3.32
CA LEU A 185 11.53 -20.03 4.36
C LEU A 185 10.74 -19.39 5.51
N SER A 186 9.71 -18.58 5.22
CA SER A 186 8.89 -17.97 6.27
C SER A 186 8.16 -19.03 7.10
N ARG A 187 7.59 -20.04 6.46
CA ARG A 187 6.94 -21.17 7.15
C ARG A 187 7.91 -22.06 7.90
N ALA A 188 9.12 -22.26 7.39
CA ALA A 188 10.16 -22.98 8.10
C ALA A 188 10.55 -22.22 9.39
N ALA A 189 10.71 -20.90 9.30
CA ALA A 189 10.98 -20.05 10.45
C ALA A 189 9.81 -20.05 11.46
N ASP A 190 8.57 -19.99 11.00
CA ASP A 190 7.39 -20.03 11.89
C ASP A 190 7.26 -21.39 12.58
N ARG A 191 7.43 -22.50 11.86
CA ARG A 191 7.46 -23.85 12.47
C ARG A 191 8.60 -24.02 13.47
N ALA A 192 9.78 -23.48 13.17
CA ALA A 192 10.91 -23.51 14.10
C ALA A 192 10.60 -22.71 15.37
N ARG A 193 9.92 -21.57 15.25
CA ARG A 193 9.50 -20.74 16.40
C ARG A 193 8.50 -21.48 17.29
N GLU A 194 7.54 -22.18 16.70
CA GLU A 194 6.53 -22.97 17.42
C GLU A 194 7.15 -24.16 18.15
N ARG A 195 8.09 -24.87 17.51
CA ARG A 195 8.74 -26.06 18.09
C ARG A 195 9.70 -25.76 19.24
N SER A 196 10.27 -24.55 19.28
CA SER A 196 11.39 -24.23 20.19
C SER A 196 11.20 -22.91 20.95
N PRO A 197 10.19 -22.80 21.84
CA PRO A 197 9.90 -21.55 22.55
C PRO A 197 11.07 -21.06 23.42
N ARG A 198 11.93 -21.97 23.91
CA ARG A 198 13.17 -21.61 24.63
C ARG A 198 14.20 -20.94 23.70
N ALA A 199 14.45 -21.53 22.53
CA ALA A 199 15.38 -20.96 21.55
C ALA A 199 14.91 -19.61 21.02
N VAL A 200 13.60 -19.45 20.77
CA VAL A 200 13.01 -18.15 20.38
C VAL A 200 13.24 -17.09 21.45
N ARG A 201 13.09 -17.43 22.74
CA ARG A 201 13.38 -16.51 23.84
C ARG A 201 14.87 -16.13 23.86
N GLY A 202 15.78 -17.10 23.76
CA GLY A 202 17.22 -16.87 23.68
C GLY A 202 17.61 -15.94 22.52
N LEU A 203 17.10 -16.21 21.32
CA LEU A 203 17.34 -15.36 20.14
C LEU A 203 16.77 -13.95 20.29
N ARG A 204 15.65 -13.77 21.00
CA ARG A 204 15.11 -12.44 21.30
C ARG A 204 15.98 -11.67 22.28
N VAL A 205 16.51 -12.34 23.31
CA VAL A 205 17.48 -11.76 24.25
C VAL A 205 18.72 -11.34 23.49
N LEU A 206 19.34 -12.28 22.75
CA LEU A 206 20.56 -12.03 21.99
C LEU A 206 20.38 -10.87 21.00
N ARG A 207 19.27 -10.84 20.26
CA ARG A 207 18.95 -9.73 19.36
C ARG A 207 18.80 -8.40 20.11
N GLY A 208 18.17 -8.41 21.29
CA GLY A 208 17.99 -7.22 22.10
C GLY A 208 19.30 -6.68 22.66
N SER A 209 20.10 -7.56 23.29
CA SER A 209 21.41 -7.21 23.83
C SER A 209 22.39 -6.79 22.74
N TRP A 210 22.44 -7.51 21.62
CA TRP A 210 23.25 -7.14 20.46
C TRP A 210 22.83 -5.79 19.89
N GLY A 211 21.53 -5.54 19.75
CA GLY A 211 21.03 -4.25 19.26
C GLY A 211 21.48 -3.08 20.14
N TRP A 212 21.37 -3.21 21.47
CA TRP A 212 21.85 -2.18 22.38
C TRP A 212 23.37 -2.01 22.35
N LEU A 213 24.13 -3.11 22.31
CA LEU A 213 25.57 -3.08 22.18
C LEU A 213 26.00 -2.33 20.91
N MET A 214 25.37 -2.62 19.78
CA MET A 214 25.65 -1.95 18.51
C MET A 214 25.24 -0.48 18.52
N LEU A 215 24.13 -0.12 19.20
CA LEU A 215 23.75 1.28 19.37
C LEU A 215 24.80 2.03 20.21
N VAL A 216 25.24 1.46 21.34
CA VAL A 216 26.30 2.05 22.18
C VAL A 216 27.60 2.20 21.40
N ALA A 217 27.99 1.16 20.65
CA ALA A 217 29.17 1.22 19.79
C ALA A 217 29.07 2.35 18.76
N LEU A 218 27.92 2.48 18.09
CA LEU A 218 27.67 3.54 17.10
C LEU A 218 27.70 4.95 17.72
N LEU A 219 27.23 5.10 18.97
CA LEU A 219 27.30 6.38 19.69
C LEU A 219 28.71 6.69 20.21
N ALA A 220 29.55 5.67 20.44
CA ALA A 220 30.94 5.84 20.87
C ALA A 220 31.90 6.18 19.71
N VAL A 221 31.59 5.70 18.50
CA VAL A 221 32.36 5.98 17.26
C VAL A 221 32.76 7.45 17.09
N PRO A 222 31.87 8.46 17.16
CA PRO A 222 32.24 9.87 16.95
C PRO A 222 33.13 10.46 18.06
N LEU A 223 33.17 9.80 19.24
CA LEU A 223 34.03 10.20 20.35
C LEU A 223 35.45 9.67 20.16
N ALA A 224 35.59 8.45 19.64
CA ALA A 224 36.87 7.80 19.44
C ALA A 224 37.52 8.11 18.08
N ALA A 225 36.70 8.36 17.06
CA ALA A 225 37.12 8.73 15.71
C ALA A 225 36.30 9.95 15.25
N PRO A 226 36.75 11.19 15.53
CA PRO A 226 36.04 12.42 15.15
C PRO A 226 35.70 12.51 13.65
N ALA A 227 36.52 11.91 12.79
CA ALA A 227 36.26 11.76 11.36
C ALA A 227 34.93 11.07 11.03
N LEU A 228 34.43 10.21 11.92
CA LEU A 228 33.20 9.45 11.76
C LEU A 228 31.97 10.19 12.35
N ARG A 229 32.11 11.43 12.81
CA ARG A 229 30.98 12.27 13.28
C ARG A 229 29.81 12.38 12.31
N PRO A 230 30.02 12.48 10.98
CA PRO A 230 28.91 12.57 10.02
C PRO A 230 28.02 11.32 9.93
N VAL A 231 28.49 10.16 10.41
CA VAL A 231 27.74 8.89 10.33
C VAL A 231 26.36 9.00 10.99
N LEU A 232 26.28 9.59 12.19
CA LEU A 232 25.03 9.71 12.94
C LEU A 232 23.96 10.59 12.25
N PRO A 233 24.25 11.84 11.84
CA PRO A 233 23.27 12.66 11.14
C PRO A 233 22.86 12.05 9.80
N VAL A 234 23.77 11.45 9.02
CA VAL A 234 23.42 10.78 7.76
C VAL A 234 22.42 9.64 8.01
N LEU A 235 22.68 8.77 8.99
CA LEU A 235 21.75 7.69 9.37
C LEU A 235 20.39 8.23 9.84
N ALA A 236 20.37 9.30 10.63
CA ALA A 236 19.15 9.91 11.12
C ALA A 236 18.30 10.49 9.98
N LEU A 237 18.94 11.17 9.01
CA LEU A 237 18.25 11.71 7.83
C LEU A 237 17.74 10.60 6.90
N THR A 238 18.52 9.53 6.69
CA THR A 238 18.06 8.34 5.96
C THR A 238 16.84 7.71 6.63
N TYR A 239 16.86 7.56 7.96
CA TYR A 239 15.72 7.06 8.72
C TYR A 239 14.50 7.99 8.58
N LEU A 240 14.70 9.31 8.71
CA LEU A 240 13.64 10.31 8.61
C LEU A 240 12.98 10.30 7.23
N LEU A 241 13.76 10.27 6.15
CA LEU A 241 13.24 10.18 4.78
C LEU A 241 12.36 8.94 4.61
N LEU A 242 12.86 7.76 5.03
CA LEU A 242 12.10 6.52 4.87
C LEU A 242 10.87 6.49 5.77
N PHE A 243 10.96 7.10 6.96
CA PHE A 243 9.82 7.26 7.84
C PHE A 243 8.73 8.13 7.18
N GLN A 244 9.10 9.27 6.59
CA GLN A 244 8.17 10.15 5.88
C GLN A 244 7.48 9.41 4.73
N LEU A 245 8.25 8.76 3.85
CA LEU A 245 7.69 7.99 2.73
C LEU A 245 6.79 6.85 3.22
N ALA A 246 7.22 6.09 4.23
CA ALA A 246 6.45 4.97 4.79
C ALA A 246 5.20 5.42 5.56
N TRP A 247 5.23 6.63 6.12
CA TRP A 247 4.10 7.26 6.79
C TRP A 247 3.04 7.70 5.79
N LEU A 248 3.45 8.36 4.71
CA LEU A 248 2.58 8.82 3.63
C LEU A 248 2.04 7.66 2.79
N SER A 249 2.79 6.57 2.64
CA SER A 249 2.40 5.34 1.95
C SER A 249 1.38 4.52 2.75
N ARG A 250 0.18 5.08 2.95
CA ARG A 250 -0.86 4.50 3.82
C ARG A 250 -1.29 3.11 3.38
N SER A 251 -1.25 2.79 2.10
CA SER A 251 -1.62 1.48 1.54
C SER A 251 -0.52 0.41 1.60
N ARG A 252 0.69 0.72 2.11
CA ARG A 252 1.85 -0.20 2.08
C ARG A 252 1.55 -1.58 2.68
N THR A 253 2.15 -2.61 2.08
CA THR A 253 2.12 -4.01 2.54
C THR A 253 3.49 -4.49 3.06
N VAL A 254 4.56 -3.74 2.81
CA VAL A 254 5.90 -4.02 3.36
C VAL A 254 6.07 -3.45 4.77
N SER A 255 6.83 -4.16 5.61
CA SER A 255 7.22 -3.64 6.93
C SER A 255 8.28 -2.55 6.80
N PHE A 256 8.35 -1.67 7.79
CA PHE A 256 9.47 -0.75 7.92
C PHE A 256 10.81 -1.50 8.10
N ALA A 257 10.82 -2.60 8.87
CA ALA A 257 11.96 -3.54 8.92
C ALA A 257 12.44 -4.02 7.55
N THR A 258 11.51 -4.21 6.60
CA THR A 258 11.87 -4.65 5.25
C THR A 258 12.58 -3.52 4.52
N LEU A 259 12.12 -2.28 4.68
CA LEU A 259 12.77 -1.11 4.09
C LEU A 259 14.21 -0.97 4.62
N LEU A 260 14.43 -1.05 5.93
CA LEU A 260 15.78 -0.93 6.49
C LEU A 260 16.73 -2.06 6.04
N ARG A 261 16.22 -3.27 5.82
CA ARG A 261 17.02 -4.34 5.21
C ARG A 261 17.36 -4.06 3.75
N VAL A 262 16.45 -3.41 3.02
CA VAL A 262 16.70 -2.98 1.65
C VAL A 262 17.68 -1.81 1.60
N VAL A 263 17.71 -0.93 2.61
CA VAL A 263 18.79 0.05 2.79
C VAL A 263 20.14 -0.65 2.90
N ALA A 264 20.25 -1.67 3.78
CA ALA A 264 21.49 -2.43 3.90
C ALA A 264 21.88 -3.13 2.58
N LEU A 265 20.90 -3.65 1.83
CA LEU A 265 21.15 -4.25 0.51
C LEU A 265 21.58 -3.19 -0.53
N GLY A 266 20.95 -2.02 -0.55
CA GLY A 266 21.30 -0.90 -1.43
C GLY A 266 22.72 -0.40 -1.15
N ALA A 267 23.09 -0.30 0.13
CA ALA A 267 24.46 0.02 0.54
C ALA A 267 25.47 -1.02 0.05
N ALA A 268 25.13 -2.32 0.17
CA ALA A 268 25.97 -3.41 -0.31
C ALA A 268 26.10 -3.46 -1.84
N LEU A 269 25.15 -2.88 -2.59
CA LEU A 269 25.20 -2.82 -4.05
C LEU A 269 26.22 -1.82 -4.59
N LEU A 270 26.71 -0.89 -3.77
CA LEU A 270 27.75 0.06 -4.19
C LEU A 270 28.96 -0.66 -4.81
N TRP A 271 29.42 -1.74 -4.18
CA TRP A 271 30.58 -2.51 -4.64
C TRP A 271 30.40 -3.20 -6.01
N PRO A 272 29.38 -4.07 -6.23
CA PRO A 272 29.18 -4.69 -7.53
C PRO A 272 28.85 -3.68 -8.63
N VAL A 273 28.22 -2.54 -8.30
CA VAL A 273 27.98 -1.44 -9.25
C VAL A 273 29.30 -0.78 -9.66
N ALA A 274 30.17 -0.44 -8.71
CA ALA A 274 31.50 0.09 -8.97
C ALA A 274 32.36 -0.87 -9.83
N LEU A 275 32.27 -2.18 -9.57
CA LEU A 275 32.95 -3.19 -10.39
C LEU A 275 32.42 -3.21 -11.83
N ALA A 276 31.10 -3.20 -12.01
CA ALA A 276 30.48 -3.18 -13.33
C ALA A 276 30.86 -1.91 -14.11
N GLU A 277 30.86 -0.76 -13.43
CA GLU A 277 31.31 0.51 -13.97
C GLU A 277 32.78 0.43 -14.41
N SER A 278 33.67 -0.03 -13.53
CA SER A 278 35.11 -0.17 -13.85
C SER A 278 35.35 -1.09 -15.05
N ALA A 279 34.56 -2.16 -15.18
CA ALA A 279 34.66 -3.09 -16.30
C ALA A 279 34.21 -2.42 -17.60
N LEU A 280 33.14 -1.63 -17.56
CA LEU A 280 32.62 -0.91 -18.72
C LEU A 280 33.56 0.22 -19.15
N VAL A 281 34.11 1.00 -18.21
CA VAL A 281 35.13 2.02 -18.49
C VAL A 281 36.37 1.40 -19.14
N ARG A 282 36.89 0.30 -18.59
CA ARG A 282 38.03 -0.43 -19.18
C ARG A 282 37.71 -0.93 -20.59
N PHE A 283 36.51 -1.47 -20.80
CA PHE A 283 36.06 -1.93 -22.12
C PHE A 283 36.00 -0.80 -23.15
N LEU A 284 35.59 0.40 -22.73
CA LEU A 284 35.51 1.58 -23.58
C LEU A 284 36.87 2.28 -23.80
N GLY A 285 37.93 1.83 -23.12
CA GLY A 285 39.25 2.48 -23.16
C GLY A 285 39.24 3.92 -22.62
N ALA A 286 38.25 4.26 -21.79
CA ALA A 286 38.08 5.60 -21.25
C ALA A 286 38.92 5.81 -19.98
N ASP A 287 39.32 7.05 -19.72
CA ASP A 287 39.90 7.45 -18.44
C ASP A 287 38.82 7.34 -17.33
N PRO A 288 39.04 6.54 -16.27
CA PRO A 288 38.10 6.41 -15.15
C PRO A 288 37.74 7.72 -14.46
N TYR A 289 38.59 8.74 -14.56
CA TYR A 289 38.37 10.06 -13.97
C TYR A 289 37.90 11.12 -14.99
N GLY A 290 37.78 10.74 -16.26
CA GLY A 290 37.30 11.63 -17.31
C GLY A 290 35.77 11.77 -17.33
N VAL A 291 35.27 12.86 -17.91
CA VAL A 291 33.83 13.19 -18.01
C VAL A 291 32.99 12.05 -18.60
N LEU A 292 33.54 11.30 -19.57
CA LEU A 292 32.84 10.16 -20.17
C LEU A 292 32.54 9.07 -19.14
N ALA A 293 33.55 8.65 -18.37
CA ALA A 293 33.40 7.65 -17.33
C ALA A 293 32.53 8.17 -16.17
N TYR A 294 32.89 9.36 -15.67
CA TYR A 294 32.29 10.02 -14.51
C TYR A 294 30.79 10.36 -14.69
N THR A 295 30.39 10.73 -15.90
CA THR A 295 29.02 11.20 -16.18
C THR A 295 28.23 10.17 -16.99
N TYR A 296 28.70 9.79 -18.17
CA TYR A 296 27.91 9.01 -19.13
C TYR A 296 27.97 7.49 -18.92
N VAL A 297 28.97 6.98 -18.19
CA VAL A 297 29.05 5.56 -17.82
C VAL A 297 28.53 5.33 -16.40
N ALA A 298 29.04 6.09 -15.42
CA ALA A 298 28.66 5.93 -14.02
C ALA A 298 27.15 6.09 -13.81
N VAL A 299 26.56 7.20 -14.27
CA VAL A 299 25.17 7.54 -13.94
C VAL A 299 24.18 6.46 -14.43
N PRO A 300 24.18 6.01 -15.70
CA PRO A 300 23.25 4.97 -16.13
C PRO A 300 23.46 3.63 -15.40
N VAL A 301 24.72 3.24 -15.16
CA VAL A 301 25.05 1.99 -14.47
C VAL A 301 24.56 2.03 -13.03
N GLU A 302 24.74 3.15 -12.35
CA GLU A 302 24.26 3.34 -10.98
C GLU A 302 22.74 3.38 -10.88
N GLU A 303 22.06 4.16 -11.73
CA GLU A 303 20.60 4.25 -11.68
C GLU A 303 19.93 2.89 -11.96
N LEU A 304 20.50 2.10 -12.89
CA LEU A 304 20.05 0.72 -13.11
C LEU A 304 20.42 -0.22 -11.95
N GLY A 305 21.63 -0.08 -11.41
CA GLY A 305 22.13 -0.87 -10.28
C GLY A 305 21.28 -0.70 -9.03
N LYS A 306 20.86 0.54 -8.72
CA LYS A 306 19.97 0.88 -7.59
C LYS A 306 18.62 0.17 -7.68
N LEU A 307 18.14 -0.18 -8.87
CA LEU A 307 16.87 -0.91 -9.07
C LEU A 307 17.00 -2.43 -8.89
N ALA A 308 18.21 -2.98 -8.79
CA ALA A 308 18.44 -4.42 -8.71
C ALA A 308 17.63 -5.14 -7.60
N PRO A 309 17.50 -4.62 -6.35
CA PRO A 309 16.70 -5.27 -5.31
C PRO A 309 15.24 -5.45 -5.70
N LEU A 310 14.69 -4.50 -6.47
CA LEU A 310 13.32 -4.52 -6.94
C LEU A 310 13.14 -5.47 -8.13
N LEU A 311 14.08 -5.44 -9.08
CA LEU A 311 14.04 -6.26 -10.30
C LEU A 311 14.28 -7.74 -10.04
N LEU A 312 15.08 -8.09 -9.04
CA LEU A 312 15.36 -9.48 -8.66
C LEU A 312 14.26 -10.09 -7.76
N LEU A 313 13.43 -9.27 -7.12
CA LEU A 313 12.39 -9.72 -6.20
C LEU A 313 11.42 -10.74 -6.80
N PRO A 314 10.91 -10.59 -8.05
CA PRO A 314 10.01 -11.56 -8.66
C PRO A 314 10.64 -12.94 -8.90
N LEU A 315 11.98 -13.03 -8.97
CA LEU A 315 12.70 -14.29 -9.17
C LEU A 315 12.70 -15.13 -7.89
N VAL A 316 12.93 -14.49 -6.74
CA VAL A 316 13.06 -15.17 -5.43
C VAL A 316 11.74 -15.22 -4.64
N ALA A 317 10.84 -14.26 -4.88
CA ALA A 317 9.62 -14.05 -4.09
C ALA A 317 8.43 -13.70 -4.99
N ARG A 318 8.23 -14.45 -6.08
CA ARG A 318 7.18 -14.22 -7.09
C ARG A 318 5.78 -14.03 -6.49
N ARG A 319 5.41 -14.82 -5.47
CA ARG A 319 4.10 -14.72 -4.82
C ARG A 319 3.99 -13.47 -3.98
N ARG A 320 5.08 -13.11 -3.29
CA ARG A 320 5.16 -11.84 -2.56
C ARG A 320 5.04 -10.64 -3.49
N ALA A 321 5.75 -10.64 -4.62
CA ALA A 321 5.73 -9.56 -5.61
C ALA A 321 4.30 -9.31 -6.17
N ARG A 322 3.48 -10.35 -6.30
CA ARG A 322 2.07 -10.25 -6.72
C ARG A 322 1.14 -9.65 -5.67
N ARG A 323 1.55 -9.62 -4.39
CA ARG A 323 0.80 -9.03 -3.28
C ARG A 323 1.26 -7.62 -2.90
N LEU A 324 2.32 -7.12 -3.56
CA LEU A 324 2.79 -5.76 -3.35
C LEU A 324 1.77 -4.75 -3.88
N ALA A 325 1.56 -3.71 -3.08
CA ALA A 325 0.87 -2.48 -3.45
C ALA A 325 1.79 -1.61 -4.34
N ALA A 326 1.24 -0.66 -5.08
CA ALA A 326 1.99 0.26 -5.92
C ALA A 326 3.00 1.07 -5.08
N THR A 327 2.58 1.52 -3.90
CA THR A 327 3.46 2.21 -2.93
C THR A 327 4.62 1.34 -2.43
N ASP A 328 4.51 0.01 -2.43
CA ASP A 328 5.62 -0.84 -2.02
C ASP A 328 6.78 -0.79 -3.01
N PHE A 329 6.52 -0.64 -4.31
CA PHE A 329 7.58 -0.49 -5.32
C PHE A 329 8.36 0.80 -5.12
N LEU A 330 7.66 1.92 -4.86
CA LEU A 330 8.25 3.20 -4.45
C LEU A 330 9.13 3.03 -3.22
N LEU A 331 8.59 2.45 -2.13
CA LEU A 331 9.32 2.34 -0.87
C LEU A 331 10.55 1.45 -0.96
N LEU A 332 10.47 0.34 -1.69
CA LEU A 332 11.60 -0.57 -1.89
C LEU A 332 12.69 0.07 -2.76
N ALA A 333 12.30 0.81 -3.81
CA ALA A 333 13.23 1.55 -4.66
C ALA A 333 13.91 2.69 -3.90
N ALA A 334 13.12 3.50 -3.17
CA ALA A 334 13.63 4.58 -2.32
C ALA A 334 14.56 4.06 -1.22
N ALA A 335 14.24 2.92 -0.60
CA ALA A 335 15.12 2.28 0.38
C ALA A 335 16.44 1.82 -0.23
N SER A 336 16.41 1.28 -1.46
CA SER A 336 17.63 0.89 -2.18
C SER A 336 18.51 2.11 -2.49
N GLY A 337 17.92 3.15 -3.09
CA GLY A 337 18.61 4.41 -3.37
C GLY A 337 19.16 5.08 -2.10
N ALA A 338 18.39 5.08 -1.01
CA ALA A 338 18.84 5.59 0.29
C ALA A 338 20.02 4.80 0.86
N GLY A 339 20.03 3.47 0.66
CA GLY A 339 21.16 2.61 1.02
C GLY A 339 22.41 2.92 0.22
N PHE A 340 22.26 3.06 -1.10
CA PHE A 340 23.35 3.43 -1.99
C PHE A 340 23.96 4.78 -1.59
N GLN A 341 23.12 5.79 -1.39
CA GLN A 341 23.51 7.11 -0.92
C GLN A 341 24.19 7.08 0.46
N LEU A 342 23.67 6.26 1.38
CA LEU A 342 24.27 6.07 2.69
C LEU A 342 25.70 5.54 2.55
N ALA A 343 25.91 4.50 1.75
CA ALA A 343 27.25 3.95 1.53
C ALA A 343 28.18 4.98 0.89
N GLU A 344 27.74 5.62 -0.18
CA GLU A 344 28.51 6.63 -0.90
C GLU A 344 28.94 7.80 0.00
N ARG A 345 28.02 8.41 0.75
CA ARG A 345 28.34 9.49 1.68
C ARG A 345 29.29 9.04 2.77
N LEU A 346 29.05 7.86 3.36
CA LEU A 346 29.95 7.33 4.38
C LEU A 346 31.34 7.04 3.84
N LEU A 347 31.50 6.61 2.59
CA LEU A 347 32.82 6.40 2.01
C LEU A 347 33.51 7.71 1.64
N THR A 348 32.77 8.69 1.16
CA THR A 348 33.32 9.98 0.73
C THR A 348 33.63 10.92 1.90
N GLU A 349 32.71 11.08 2.86
CA GLU A 349 32.90 11.98 4.01
C GLU A 349 33.99 11.46 4.96
N VAL A 350 34.13 10.15 5.10
CA VAL A 350 35.20 9.53 5.93
C VAL A 350 36.57 9.66 5.25
N ALA A 351 36.63 9.58 3.93
CA ALA A 351 37.88 9.72 3.20
C ALA A 351 38.39 11.18 3.13
N LEU A 352 37.50 12.18 3.27
CA LEU A 352 37.86 13.59 3.10
C LEU A 352 38.22 14.33 4.41
N MET A 353 38.00 13.73 5.60
CA MET A 353 38.25 14.38 6.91
C MET A 353 37.58 15.77 7.11
N GLU A 354 36.67 16.17 6.21
CA GLU A 354 36.03 17.49 6.23
C GLU A 354 34.62 17.42 6.82
N GLY A 355 34.48 17.92 8.05
CA GLY A 355 33.23 17.98 8.80
C GLY A 355 32.20 19.02 8.30
N GLY A 356 32.23 19.42 7.03
CA GLY A 356 31.40 20.51 6.48
C GLY A 356 30.13 20.09 5.73
N HIS A 357 29.89 18.79 5.52
CA HIS A 357 28.91 18.32 4.53
C HIS A 357 27.48 18.29 5.08
N THR A 358 26.77 19.42 5.03
CA THR A 358 25.32 19.45 5.20
C THR A 358 24.63 19.24 3.85
N GLY A 359 24.08 18.04 3.64
CA GLY A 359 23.12 17.80 2.56
C GLY A 359 21.97 18.82 2.61
N GLY A 360 21.36 19.11 1.45
CA GLY A 360 20.34 20.13 1.29
C GLY A 360 19.31 20.12 2.43
N ASN A 361 19.21 21.28 3.10
CA ASN A 361 18.57 21.53 4.41
C ASN A 361 17.02 21.49 4.41
N GLY A 362 16.41 20.65 3.56
CA GLY A 362 14.96 20.44 3.56
C GLY A 362 14.53 19.42 4.62
N LEU A 363 13.59 19.79 5.49
CA LEU A 363 12.96 18.83 6.42
C LEU A 363 12.12 17.77 5.68
N LEU A 364 11.58 18.13 4.51
CA LEU A 364 10.78 17.24 3.66
C LEU A 364 11.70 16.50 2.68
N LEU A 365 11.69 15.16 2.75
CA LEU A 365 12.51 14.27 1.91
C LEU A 365 14.01 14.63 1.94
N PRO A 366 14.66 14.59 3.12
CA PRO A 366 16.06 14.98 3.25
C PRO A 366 17.00 14.05 2.49
N GLY A 367 18.13 14.59 2.00
CA GLY A 367 19.13 13.81 1.26
C GLY A 367 19.49 14.40 -0.11
N GLY A 368 18.85 15.49 -0.53
CA GLY A 368 19.29 16.24 -1.71
C GLY A 368 20.59 17.02 -1.48
N SER A 369 21.05 17.69 -2.54
CA SER A 369 22.17 18.62 -2.57
C SER A 369 21.89 19.73 -3.58
N VAL A 370 22.40 20.93 -3.30
CA VAL A 370 22.38 22.06 -4.23
C VAL A 370 23.82 22.55 -4.35
N VAL A 371 24.29 22.70 -5.58
CA VAL A 371 25.61 23.24 -5.91
C VAL A 371 25.43 24.68 -6.33
N TYR A 372 26.18 25.58 -5.69
CA TYR A 372 26.16 27.01 -5.97
C TYR A 372 27.46 27.45 -6.64
N ALA A 373 27.35 28.40 -7.55
CA ALA A 373 28.47 29.15 -8.08
C ALA A 373 29.00 30.15 -7.04
N PRO A 374 30.24 30.65 -7.19
CA PRO A 374 30.81 31.65 -6.28
C PRO A 374 30.00 32.95 -6.17
N ASP A 375 29.23 33.29 -7.22
CA ASP A 375 28.33 34.45 -7.28
C ASP A 375 26.95 34.18 -6.63
N GLY A 376 26.72 32.98 -6.09
CA GLY A 376 25.47 32.54 -5.49
C GLY A 376 24.46 31.96 -6.48
N GLY A 377 24.78 31.84 -7.77
CA GLY A 377 23.93 31.19 -8.77
C GLY A 377 23.78 29.69 -8.50
N VAL A 378 22.63 29.10 -8.81
CA VAL A 378 22.41 27.65 -8.67
C VAL A 378 22.96 26.93 -9.91
N LEU A 379 23.97 26.09 -9.74
CA LEU A 379 24.59 25.30 -10.81
C LEU A 379 23.94 23.93 -11.00
N ALA A 380 23.57 23.28 -9.89
CA ALA A 380 22.93 21.97 -9.92
C ALA A 380 22.02 21.77 -8.72
N VAL A 381 20.86 21.14 -8.94
CA VAL A 381 19.97 20.64 -7.89
C VAL A 381 19.84 19.15 -8.06
N PHE A 382 20.10 18.40 -6.99
CA PHE A 382 19.92 16.96 -6.94
C PHE A 382 19.07 16.57 -5.74
N SER A 383 18.02 15.80 -5.98
CA SER A 383 17.03 15.43 -4.98
C SER A 383 17.49 14.29 -4.06
N GLY A 384 18.63 13.67 -4.36
CA GLY A 384 19.14 12.51 -3.64
C GLY A 384 18.67 11.18 -4.26
N HIS A 385 19.51 10.14 -4.17
CA HIS A 385 19.23 8.84 -4.78
C HIS A 385 17.95 8.20 -4.24
N ALA A 386 17.62 8.41 -2.97
CA ALA A 386 16.37 7.90 -2.40
C ALA A 386 15.12 8.46 -3.11
N VAL A 387 15.14 9.75 -3.47
CA VAL A 387 14.03 10.43 -4.14
C VAL A 387 13.97 10.05 -5.61
N THR A 388 15.09 10.10 -6.33
CA THR A 388 15.14 9.77 -7.77
C THR A 388 14.84 8.29 -8.02
N THR A 389 15.46 7.37 -7.28
CA THR A 389 15.16 5.94 -7.39
C THR A 389 13.73 5.64 -6.90
N GLY A 390 13.26 6.34 -5.86
CA GLY A 390 11.87 6.28 -5.40
C GLY A 390 10.86 6.68 -6.46
N LEU A 391 11.15 7.70 -7.27
CA LEU A 391 10.33 8.17 -8.39
C LEU A 391 10.15 7.07 -9.44
N VAL A 392 11.26 6.41 -9.82
CA VAL A 392 11.23 5.27 -10.75
C VAL A 392 10.40 4.12 -10.16
N GLY A 393 10.58 3.82 -8.87
CA GLY A 393 9.79 2.82 -8.16
C GLY A 393 8.29 3.14 -8.12
N ALA A 394 7.92 4.41 -7.94
CA ALA A 394 6.54 4.88 -7.95
C ALA A 394 5.89 4.67 -9.32
N ALA A 395 6.58 5.09 -10.38
CA ALA A 395 6.14 4.92 -11.76
C ALA A 395 5.97 3.43 -12.11
N LEU A 396 6.93 2.58 -11.72
CA LEU A 396 6.86 1.14 -11.92
C LEU A 396 5.70 0.50 -11.15
N GLY A 397 5.48 0.91 -9.90
CA GLY A 397 4.36 0.45 -9.08
C GLY A 397 3.01 0.78 -9.71
N LEU A 398 2.83 2.01 -10.20
CA LEU A 398 1.64 2.45 -10.93
C LEU A 398 1.42 1.65 -12.22
N ALA A 399 2.46 1.41 -13.01
CA ALA A 399 2.38 0.62 -14.23
C ALA A 399 1.98 -0.84 -13.95
N ILE A 400 2.61 -1.48 -12.96
CA ILE A 400 2.38 -2.89 -12.64
C ILE A 400 1.01 -3.13 -12.01
N VAL A 401 0.62 -2.30 -11.04
CA VAL A 401 -0.65 -2.46 -10.31
C VAL A 401 -1.82 -1.90 -11.10
N GLY A 402 -1.60 -0.75 -11.76
CA GLY A 402 -2.61 -0.04 -12.52
C GLY A 402 -2.83 -0.54 -13.94
N ARG A 403 -2.09 -1.56 -14.43
CA ARG A 403 -2.17 -2.05 -15.83
C ARG A 403 -3.58 -2.28 -16.38
N ARG A 404 -4.55 -2.65 -15.52
CA ARG A 404 -5.95 -2.86 -15.91
C ARG A 404 -6.69 -1.57 -16.30
N TYR A 405 -6.14 -0.41 -15.94
CA TYR A 405 -6.67 0.92 -16.26
C TYR A 405 -6.04 1.54 -17.51
N GLY A 406 -5.08 0.86 -18.15
CA GLY A 406 -4.53 1.23 -19.43
C GLY A 406 -3.04 0.95 -19.56
N ALA A 407 -2.63 0.52 -20.76
CA ALA A 407 -1.23 0.28 -21.07
C ALA A 407 -0.37 1.55 -21.07
N TRP A 408 -0.98 2.73 -21.21
CA TRP A 408 -0.29 4.03 -21.21
C TRP A 408 0.51 4.29 -19.92
N LEU A 409 0.15 3.65 -18.79
CA LEU A 409 0.90 3.75 -17.54
C LEU A 409 2.34 3.22 -17.67
N TRP A 410 2.63 2.38 -18.67
CA TRP A 410 3.99 1.92 -18.98
C TRP A 410 4.88 3.01 -19.60
N LEU A 411 4.34 4.18 -19.95
CA LEU A 411 5.13 5.36 -20.29
C LEU A 411 5.77 6.01 -19.05
N LEU A 412 5.20 5.79 -17.85
CA LEU A 412 5.71 6.43 -16.63
C LEU A 412 7.11 5.95 -16.24
N PRO A 413 7.44 4.64 -16.19
CA PRO A 413 8.77 4.19 -15.79
C PRO A 413 9.93 4.72 -16.64
N PRO A 414 9.89 4.70 -17.99
CA PRO A 414 10.99 5.25 -18.78
C PRO A 414 11.11 6.77 -18.62
N LEU A 415 9.99 7.51 -18.49
CA LEU A 415 10.03 8.95 -18.22
C LEU A 415 10.67 9.26 -16.85
N ALA A 416 10.26 8.54 -15.80
CA ALA A 416 10.82 8.68 -14.46
C ALA A 416 12.31 8.33 -14.42
N LEU A 417 12.72 7.28 -15.14
CA LEU A 417 14.14 6.90 -15.25
C LEU A 417 14.94 7.96 -16.00
N ALA A 418 14.39 8.52 -17.09
CA ALA A 418 15.02 9.62 -17.82
C ALA A 418 15.19 10.84 -16.91
N THR A 419 14.18 11.22 -16.12
CA THR A 419 14.29 12.31 -15.13
C THR A 419 15.39 12.03 -14.11
N ALA A 420 15.42 10.83 -13.51
CA ALA A 420 16.43 10.44 -12.53
C ALA A 420 17.86 10.48 -13.11
N VAL A 421 18.04 9.96 -14.33
CA VAL A 421 19.32 9.97 -15.04
C VAL A 421 19.74 11.39 -15.39
N LEU A 422 18.85 12.23 -15.92
CA LEU A 422 19.18 13.62 -16.29
C LEU A 422 19.61 14.46 -15.08
N GLU A 423 18.90 14.32 -13.96
CA GLU A 423 19.23 15.06 -12.72
C GLU A 423 20.60 14.64 -12.17
N HIS A 424 20.88 13.34 -12.19
CA HIS A 424 22.16 12.80 -11.73
C HIS A 424 23.30 13.11 -12.72
N LEU A 425 23.04 13.05 -14.04
CA LEU A 425 23.98 13.48 -15.08
C LEU A 425 24.35 14.96 -14.91
N ASN A 426 23.37 15.84 -14.62
CA ASN A 426 23.63 17.26 -14.42
C ASN A 426 24.56 17.49 -13.22
N LEU A 427 24.25 16.84 -12.08
CA LEU A 427 25.11 16.92 -10.89
C LEU A 427 26.53 16.45 -11.22
N ASN A 428 26.66 15.30 -11.88
CA ASN A 428 27.97 14.75 -12.19
C ASN A 428 28.76 15.60 -13.20
N ALA A 429 28.09 16.13 -14.22
CA ALA A 429 28.70 17.07 -15.16
C ALA A 429 29.27 18.28 -14.42
N VAL A 430 28.45 18.96 -13.61
CA VAL A 430 28.87 20.16 -12.84
C VAL A 430 30.04 19.84 -11.91
N LEU A 431 29.99 18.72 -11.17
CA LEU A 431 31.07 18.30 -10.27
C LEU A 431 32.36 17.91 -11.00
N SER A 432 32.27 17.52 -12.27
CA SER A 432 33.44 17.25 -13.14
C SER A 432 33.96 18.48 -13.88
N GLY A 433 33.43 19.68 -13.60
CA GLY A 433 33.77 20.91 -14.31
C GLY A 433 33.24 20.96 -15.75
N ALA A 434 32.23 20.16 -16.07
CA ALA A 434 31.59 20.06 -17.37
C ALA A 434 30.14 20.59 -17.32
N SER A 435 29.56 20.83 -18.49
CA SER A 435 28.14 21.15 -18.65
C SER A 435 27.44 20.08 -19.49
N LEU A 436 26.12 20.00 -19.33
CA LEU A 436 25.29 19.20 -20.23
C LEU A 436 25.30 19.78 -21.65
N HIS A 437 25.12 18.91 -22.64
CA HIS A 437 24.84 19.36 -24.00
C HIS A 437 23.54 20.19 -24.01
N TRP A 438 23.49 21.28 -24.78
CA TRP A 438 22.37 22.25 -24.77
C TRP A 438 20.99 21.60 -24.94
N ALA A 439 20.88 20.56 -25.79
CA ALA A 439 19.62 19.86 -26.01
C ALA A 439 19.19 19.06 -24.76
N THR A 440 20.15 18.44 -24.07
CA THR A 440 19.93 17.71 -22.82
C THR A 440 19.57 18.66 -21.69
N ASP A 441 20.24 19.81 -21.62
CA ASP A 441 19.97 20.88 -20.68
C ASP A 441 18.56 21.46 -20.87
N ALA A 442 18.14 21.72 -22.11
CA ALA A 442 16.79 22.18 -22.43
C ALA A 442 15.72 21.17 -21.97
N VAL A 443 15.93 19.87 -22.19
CA VAL A 443 15.03 18.82 -21.71
C VAL A 443 15.01 18.77 -20.17
N PHE A 444 16.17 18.87 -19.53
CA PHE A 444 16.28 18.89 -18.07
C PHE A 444 15.57 20.11 -17.46
N ALA A 445 15.68 21.29 -18.09
CA ALA A 445 14.98 22.50 -17.71
C ALA A 445 13.45 22.36 -17.83
N VAL A 446 12.94 21.73 -18.91
CA VAL A 446 11.51 21.43 -19.07
C VAL A 446 11.00 20.47 -17.97
N LEU A 447 11.85 19.55 -17.50
CA LEU A 447 11.54 18.66 -16.38
C LEU A 447 11.69 19.35 -15.00
N GLY A 448 12.03 20.63 -14.96
CA GLY A 448 12.09 21.44 -13.75
C GLY A 448 13.45 21.46 -13.05
N GLY A 449 14.53 21.06 -13.74
CA GLY A 449 15.91 21.23 -13.27
C GLY A 449 16.21 20.57 -11.92
N GLY A 450 15.55 19.45 -11.61
CA GLY A 450 15.65 18.75 -10.32
C GLY A 450 14.76 19.30 -9.20
N VAL A 451 14.35 20.58 -9.26
CA VAL A 451 13.48 21.21 -8.23
C VAL A 451 12.09 20.55 -8.16
N LEU A 452 11.56 20.11 -9.30
CA LEU A 452 10.23 19.49 -9.37
C LEU A 452 10.22 18.00 -9.01
N THR A 453 11.38 17.33 -8.95
CA THR A 453 11.47 15.89 -8.75
C THR A 453 10.84 15.41 -7.43
N PRO A 454 11.06 16.06 -6.27
CA PRO A 454 10.40 15.67 -5.02
C PRO A 454 8.87 15.82 -5.09
N TRP A 455 8.38 16.85 -5.76
CA TRP A 455 6.94 17.09 -5.95
C TRP A 455 6.31 16.07 -6.88
N LEU A 456 7.02 15.68 -7.95
CA LEU A 456 6.60 14.61 -8.84
C LEU A 456 6.54 13.27 -8.09
N LEU A 457 7.52 12.97 -7.24
CA LEU A 457 7.48 11.78 -6.38
C LEU A 457 6.24 11.80 -5.47
N LEU A 458 5.94 12.92 -4.81
CA LEU A 458 4.77 13.05 -3.93
C LEU A 458 3.45 12.90 -4.71
N LEU A 459 3.38 13.44 -5.93
CA LEU A 459 2.23 13.25 -6.81
C LEU A 459 2.05 11.78 -7.19
N LEU A 460 3.11 11.09 -7.63
CA LEU A 460 3.04 9.66 -7.96
C LEU A 460 2.72 8.81 -6.73
N LEU A 461 3.22 9.18 -5.55
CA LEU A 461 2.86 8.56 -4.28
C LEU A 461 1.35 8.69 -3.99
N LEU A 462 0.78 9.89 -4.13
CA LEU A 462 -0.66 10.11 -3.95
C LEU A 462 -1.48 9.26 -4.94
N CYS A 463 -1.09 9.26 -6.21
CA CYS A 463 -1.69 8.42 -7.25
C CYS A 463 -1.58 6.93 -6.90
N ALA A 464 -0.43 6.48 -6.39
CA ALA A 464 -0.22 5.09 -5.98
C ALA A 464 -1.10 4.70 -4.79
N VAL A 465 -1.25 5.56 -3.78
CA VAL A 465 -2.16 5.33 -2.65
C VAL A 465 -3.61 5.25 -3.12
N ALA A 466 -4.05 6.18 -3.97
CA ALA A 466 -5.40 6.17 -4.53
C ALA A 466 -5.68 4.90 -5.35
N MET A 467 -4.72 4.51 -6.21
CA MET A 467 -4.77 3.28 -6.99
C MET A 467 -4.87 2.04 -6.09
N ASP A 468 -4.05 1.98 -5.04
CA ASP A 468 -4.03 0.84 -4.11
C ASP A 468 -5.38 0.67 -3.39
N TYR A 469 -5.98 1.75 -2.87
CA TYR A 469 -7.29 1.64 -2.22
C TYR A 469 -8.41 1.29 -3.21
N ARG A 470 -8.33 1.78 -4.45
CA ARG A 470 -9.24 1.37 -5.53
C ARG A 470 -9.12 -0.13 -5.83
N MET A 471 -7.91 -0.67 -5.86
CA MET A 471 -7.66 -2.10 -6.04
C MET A 471 -8.13 -2.92 -4.84
N ILE A 472 -7.82 -2.50 -3.61
CA ILE A 472 -8.23 -3.19 -2.37
C ILE A 472 -9.76 -3.31 -2.29
N GLY A 473 -10.49 -2.28 -2.74
CA GLY A 473 -11.95 -2.28 -2.75
C GLY A 473 -12.56 -3.44 -3.54
N THR A 474 -11.93 -3.86 -4.65
CA THR A 474 -12.44 -4.95 -5.49
C THR A 474 -12.24 -6.34 -4.89
N ALA A 475 -11.51 -6.44 -3.77
CA ALA A 475 -11.23 -7.70 -3.06
C ALA A 475 -12.09 -7.90 -1.80
N ALA A 476 -13.18 -7.14 -1.65
CA ALA A 476 -14.03 -7.20 -0.46
C ALA A 476 -14.71 -8.58 -0.29
N GLU A 477 -14.85 -9.36 -1.35
CA GLU A 477 -15.43 -10.72 -1.31
C GLU A 477 -14.60 -11.74 -0.54
N SER A 478 -13.26 -11.57 -0.51
CA SER A 478 -12.34 -12.51 0.14
C SER A 478 -11.60 -11.90 1.34
N THR A 479 -11.60 -10.58 1.47
CA THR A 479 -10.87 -9.87 2.52
C THR A 479 -11.78 -9.56 3.72
N PRO A 480 -11.43 -10.01 4.94
CA PRO A 480 -12.25 -9.71 6.12
C PRO A 480 -12.33 -8.20 6.37
N PRO A 481 -13.46 -7.70 6.91
CA PRO A 481 -13.62 -6.28 7.19
C PRO A 481 -12.65 -5.80 8.28
N LEU A 482 -12.40 -4.49 8.30
CA LEU A 482 -11.81 -3.86 9.48
C LEU A 482 -12.87 -3.86 10.60
N PRO A 483 -12.49 -4.01 11.87
CA PRO A 483 -13.44 -3.91 12.98
C PRO A 483 -14.19 -2.56 12.98
N GLY A 484 -15.49 -2.60 13.26
CA GLY A 484 -16.36 -1.41 13.30
C GLY A 484 -16.76 -0.87 11.91
N GLN A 485 -17.63 0.14 11.90
CA GLN A 485 -18.09 0.74 10.64
C GLN A 485 -17.09 1.75 10.05
N PRO A 486 -16.99 1.85 8.71
CA PRO A 486 -16.14 2.84 8.07
C PRO A 486 -16.62 4.27 8.36
N PRO A 487 -15.72 5.18 8.80
CA PRO A 487 -16.06 6.57 9.04
C PRO A 487 -16.33 7.30 7.71
N LEU A 488 -16.81 8.54 7.79
CA LEU A 488 -17.07 9.40 6.62
C LEU A 488 -18.08 8.80 5.62
N ALA A 489 -19.04 8.00 6.10
CA ALA A 489 -20.11 7.43 5.26
C ALA A 489 -20.88 8.50 4.47
N ARG A 490 -21.12 9.67 5.05
CA ARG A 490 -21.75 10.82 4.37
C ARG A 490 -20.93 11.31 3.16
N LEU A 491 -19.61 11.42 3.30
CA LEU A 491 -18.73 11.86 2.22
C LEU A 491 -18.73 10.85 1.07
N ARG A 492 -18.66 9.55 1.38
CA ARG A 492 -18.73 8.48 0.38
C ARG A 492 -20.08 8.47 -0.34
N ARG A 493 -21.18 8.59 0.40
CA ARG A 493 -22.54 8.71 -0.16
C ARG A 493 -22.64 9.89 -1.12
N TRP A 494 -22.19 11.06 -0.71
CA TRP A 494 -22.18 12.26 -1.54
C TRP A 494 -21.35 12.05 -2.82
N ALA A 495 -20.17 11.44 -2.69
CA ALA A 495 -19.29 11.19 -3.83
C ALA A 495 -19.92 10.21 -4.84
N TRP A 496 -20.55 9.14 -4.35
CA TRP A 496 -21.27 8.18 -5.19
C TRP A 496 -22.47 8.81 -5.87
N GLY A 497 -23.34 9.52 -5.14
CA GLY A 497 -24.50 10.19 -5.71
C GLY A 497 -24.11 11.18 -6.81
N ARG A 498 -23.08 11.99 -6.57
CA ARG A 498 -22.52 12.90 -7.58
C ARG A 498 -21.97 12.14 -8.80
N SER A 499 -21.25 11.04 -8.58
CA SER A 499 -20.68 10.23 -9.66
C SER A 499 -21.77 9.64 -10.55
N ILE A 500 -22.80 9.04 -9.94
CA ILE A 500 -23.94 8.43 -10.62
C ILE A 500 -24.70 9.49 -11.43
N ALA A 501 -25.08 10.61 -10.79
CA ALA A 501 -25.80 11.70 -11.46
C ALA A 501 -25.04 12.30 -12.66
N MET A 502 -23.70 12.30 -12.62
CA MET A 502 -22.87 12.77 -13.73
C MET A 502 -22.67 11.69 -14.80
N ARG A 503 -22.58 10.41 -14.44
CA ARG A 503 -22.40 9.29 -15.39
C ARG A 503 -23.58 9.15 -16.33
N VAL A 504 -24.81 9.32 -15.82
CA VAL A 504 -26.03 9.28 -16.64
C VAL A 504 -26.03 10.36 -17.72
N ARG A 505 -25.35 11.49 -17.48
CA ARG A 505 -25.22 12.60 -18.44
C ARG A 505 -24.11 12.43 -19.47
N VAL A 506 -23.24 11.42 -19.33
CA VAL A 506 -22.16 11.18 -20.29
C VAL A 506 -22.77 10.46 -21.50
N PRO A 507 -22.78 11.08 -22.69
CA PRO A 507 -23.37 10.45 -23.86
C PRO A 507 -22.63 9.15 -24.22
N ALA A 508 -23.37 8.16 -24.72
CA ALA A 508 -22.77 6.87 -25.08
C ALA A 508 -21.98 6.92 -26.40
N ASP A 509 -22.25 7.91 -27.23
CA ASP A 509 -21.76 8.11 -28.61
C ASP A 509 -20.49 8.98 -28.72
N ILE A 510 -20.02 9.60 -27.62
CA ILE A 510 -18.76 10.34 -27.65
C ILE A 510 -17.55 9.41 -27.88
N ALA A 511 -16.50 9.97 -28.49
CA ALA A 511 -15.30 9.22 -28.80
C ALA A 511 -14.69 8.51 -27.57
N PRO A 512 -14.23 7.24 -27.70
CA PRO A 512 -13.88 6.39 -26.55
C PRO A 512 -12.78 6.95 -25.63
N LEU A 513 -11.87 7.76 -26.17
CA LEU A 513 -10.83 8.42 -25.37
C LEU A 513 -11.44 9.48 -24.45
N PHE A 514 -12.25 10.39 -24.99
CA PHE A 514 -12.93 11.43 -24.21
C PHE A 514 -13.90 10.83 -23.20
N ARG A 515 -14.61 9.76 -23.57
CA ARG A 515 -15.46 9.01 -22.63
C ARG A 515 -14.68 8.48 -21.43
N ARG A 516 -13.52 7.85 -21.68
CA ARG A 516 -12.66 7.32 -20.61
C ARG A 516 -12.14 8.42 -19.70
N ILE A 517 -11.74 9.56 -20.26
CA ILE A 517 -11.28 10.72 -19.50
C ILE A 517 -12.42 11.32 -18.67
N ALA A 518 -13.61 11.49 -19.25
CA ALA A 518 -14.77 11.99 -18.52
C ALA A 518 -15.14 11.05 -17.35
N LEU A 519 -15.21 9.74 -17.60
CA LEU A 519 -15.52 8.76 -16.56
C LEU A 519 -14.44 8.70 -15.46
N SER A 520 -13.15 8.83 -15.80
CA SER A 520 -12.09 8.87 -14.79
C SER A 520 -12.18 10.10 -13.89
N TRP A 521 -12.54 11.27 -14.46
CA TRP A 521 -12.80 12.49 -13.69
C TRP A 521 -14.05 12.37 -12.80
N ILE A 522 -15.11 11.73 -13.31
CA ILE A 522 -16.35 11.50 -12.55
C ILE A 522 -16.14 10.50 -11.40
N ASP A 523 -15.20 9.55 -11.54
CA ASP A 523 -14.84 8.57 -10.50
C ASP A 523 -13.82 9.07 -9.48
N LEU A 524 -13.13 10.17 -9.78
CA LEU A 524 -12.08 10.69 -8.92
C LEU A 524 -12.61 11.03 -7.51
N PRO A 525 -13.75 11.74 -7.34
CA PRO A 525 -14.30 12.01 -6.00
C PRO A 525 -14.62 10.74 -5.21
N VAL A 526 -15.17 9.71 -5.86
CA VAL A 526 -15.48 8.41 -5.23
C VAL A 526 -14.20 7.72 -4.77
N THR A 527 -13.17 7.72 -5.62
CA THR A 527 -11.87 7.13 -5.31
C THR A 527 -11.23 7.84 -4.11
N LEU A 528 -11.22 9.17 -4.11
CA LEU A 528 -10.65 9.98 -3.03
C LEU A 528 -11.45 9.84 -1.72
N ALA A 529 -12.78 9.90 -1.77
CA ALA A 529 -13.64 9.73 -0.59
C ALA A 529 -13.46 8.34 0.03
N THR A 530 -13.38 7.29 -0.80
CA THR A 530 -13.17 5.92 -0.34
C THR A 530 -11.78 5.72 0.25
N MET A 531 -10.76 6.30 -0.39
CA MET A 531 -9.38 6.33 0.13
C MET A 531 -9.32 7.01 1.50
N LEU A 532 -9.85 8.22 1.62
CA LEU A 532 -9.85 8.99 2.87
C LEU A 532 -10.62 8.26 3.99
N SER A 533 -11.80 7.72 3.68
CA SER A 533 -12.59 6.91 4.63
C SER A 533 -11.81 5.67 5.10
N SER A 534 -11.14 4.96 4.18
CA SER A 534 -10.34 3.77 4.52
C SER A 534 -9.12 4.11 5.37
N ILE A 535 -8.40 5.18 5.05
CA ILE A 535 -7.27 5.68 5.85
C ILE A 535 -7.74 6.06 7.24
N ALA A 536 -8.86 6.80 7.33
CA ALA A 536 -9.45 7.20 8.61
C ALA A 536 -9.90 5.99 9.44
N HIS A 537 -10.46 4.96 8.82
CA HIS A 537 -10.84 3.71 9.50
C HIS A 537 -9.62 3.02 10.12
N GLU A 538 -8.55 2.88 9.35
CA GLU A 538 -7.32 2.23 9.82
C GLU A 538 -6.62 3.04 10.93
N LEU A 539 -6.65 4.37 10.84
CA LEU A 539 -6.16 5.25 11.89
C LEU A 539 -7.00 5.15 13.16
N ALA A 540 -8.34 5.19 13.05
CA ALA A 540 -9.24 5.02 14.19
C ALA A 540 -9.03 3.67 14.89
N ALA A 541 -8.90 2.57 14.12
CA ALA A 541 -8.59 1.25 14.66
C ALA A 541 -7.22 1.22 15.37
N ALA A 542 -6.19 1.88 14.80
CA ALA A 542 -4.88 2.00 15.43
C ALA A 542 -4.91 2.85 16.71
N THR A 543 -5.66 3.96 16.73
CA THR A 543 -5.78 4.83 17.91
C THR A 543 -6.50 4.14 19.05
N ILE A 544 -7.61 3.43 18.77
CA ILE A 544 -8.28 2.59 19.77
C ILE A 544 -7.33 1.49 20.26
N ALA A 545 -6.61 0.83 19.36
CA ALA A 545 -5.65 -0.20 19.72
C ALA A 545 -4.51 0.33 20.59
N ALA A 546 -4.01 1.54 20.33
CA ALA A 546 -2.99 2.20 21.14
C ALA A 546 -3.49 2.41 22.58
N ARG A 547 -4.76 2.82 22.75
CA ARG A 547 -5.38 2.93 24.08
C ARG A 547 -5.55 1.59 24.81
N ARG A 548 -5.67 0.48 24.08
CA ARG A 548 -5.67 -0.87 24.67
C ARG A 548 -4.26 -1.38 25.00
N GLY A 549 -3.22 -0.63 24.65
CA GLY A 549 -1.82 -0.91 24.96
C GLY A 549 -1.01 -1.46 23.77
N PRO A 550 0.32 -1.60 23.94
CA PRO A 550 1.25 -1.88 22.85
C PRO A 550 1.01 -3.23 22.15
N GLY A 551 0.53 -4.23 22.90
CA GLY A 551 0.21 -5.55 22.34
C GLY A 551 -0.90 -5.50 21.31
N VAL A 552 -2.00 -4.82 21.63
CA VAL A 552 -3.15 -4.69 20.73
C VAL A 552 -2.78 -3.82 19.52
N LEU A 553 -2.05 -2.73 19.74
CA LEU A 553 -1.55 -1.88 18.64
C LEU A 553 -0.68 -2.63 17.63
N CYS A 554 0.27 -3.43 18.12
CA CYS A 554 1.15 -4.22 17.26
C CYS A 554 0.39 -5.34 16.52
N ASP A 555 -0.61 -5.95 17.15
CA ASP A 555 -1.52 -6.89 16.49
C ASP A 555 -2.32 -6.19 15.39
N THR A 556 -2.86 -4.99 15.64
CA THR A 556 -3.58 -4.17 14.65
C THR A 556 -2.70 -3.84 13.45
N TRP A 557 -1.48 -3.34 13.66
CA TRP A 557 -0.56 -3.03 12.56
C TRP A 557 -0.21 -4.24 11.71
N ARG A 558 0.01 -5.40 12.35
CA ARG A 558 0.23 -6.66 11.62
C ARG A 558 -1.00 -7.06 10.83
N PHE A 559 -2.17 -7.05 11.45
CA PHE A 559 -3.44 -7.39 10.82
C PHE A 559 -3.72 -6.51 9.60
N VAL A 560 -3.65 -5.19 9.74
CA VAL A 560 -3.89 -4.22 8.64
C VAL A 560 -2.95 -4.51 7.47
N ARG A 561 -1.65 -4.71 7.73
CA ARG A 561 -0.67 -5.03 6.68
C ARG A 561 -0.99 -6.34 5.96
N HIS A 562 -1.32 -7.40 6.71
CA HIS A 562 -1.66 -8.71 6.14
C HIS A 562 -2.98 -8.67 5.37
N ARG A 563 -3.95 -7.90 5.86
CA ARG A 563 -5.23 -7.63 5.20
C ARG A 563 -5.03 -6.97 3.85
N ARG A 564 -4.23 -5.90 3.78
CA ARG A 564 -3.90 -5.21 2.51
C ARG A 564 -3.16 -6.12 1.54
N ALA A 565 -2.18 -6.89 2.01
CA ALA A 565 -1.46 -7.85 1.18
C ALA A 565 -2.37 -8.94 0.60
N SER A 566 -3.34 -9.41 1.38
CA SER A 566 -4.35 -10.37 0.91
C SER A 566 -5.28 -9.75 -0.12
N ALA A 567 -5.81 -8.55 0.18
CA ALA A 567 -6.67 -7.82 -0.74
C ALA A 567 -5.97 -7.50 -2.07
N MET A 568 -4.70 -7.13 -2.03
CA MET A 568 -3.92 -6.86 -3.23
C MET A 568 -3.62 -8.13 -4.03
N GLY A 569 -3.35 -9.24 -3.34
CA GLY A 569 -3.20 -10.55 -3.97
C GLY A 569 -4.45 -10.98 -4.74
N GLU A 570 -5.62 -10.82 -4.12
CA GLU A 570 -6.92 -11.08 -4.73
C GLU A 570 -7.15 -10.16 -5.92
N ALA A 571 -7.08 -8.84 -5.71
CA ALA A 571 -7.41 -7.86 -6.74
C ALA A 571 -6.50 -7.96 -7.97
N ARG A 572 -5.22 -8.32 -7.78
CA ARG A 572 -4.25 -8.53 -8.86
C ARG A 572 -4.29 -9.93 -9.46
N SER A 573 -5.05 -10.86 -8.88
CA SER A 573 -5.26 -12.20 -9.43
C SER A 573 -6.15 -12.16 -10.67
N GLU A 574 -7.05 -11.17 -10.77
CA GLU A 574 -8.04 -11.02 -11.86
C GLU A 574 -8.88 -12.29 -12.04
N GLY A 575 -9.27 -12.93 -10.93
CA GLY A 575 -10.03 -14.19 -10.92
C GLY A 575 -9.21 -15.45 -11.20
N ARG A 576 -7.89 -15.32 -11.41
CA ARG A 576 -7.01 -16.48 -11.57
C ARG A 576 -6.71 -17.13 -10.22
N PRO A 577 -6.52 -18.46 -10.17
CA PRO A 577 -6.09 -19.12 -8.94
C PRO A 577 -4.83 -18.48 -8.35
N TRP A 578 -4.92 -18.03 -7.10
CA TRP A 578 -3.83 -17.42 -6.38
C TRP A 578 -3.76 -17.96 -4.95
N ARG A 579 -2.70 -17.60 -4.23
CA ARG A 579 -2.41 -18.16 -2.91
C ARG A 579 -2.48 -17.09 -1.83
N PRO A 580 -3.46 -17.14 -0.92
CA PRO A 580 -3.54 -16.22 0.21
C PRO A 580 -2.38 -16.45 1.19
N TYR A 581 -1.83 -15.35 1.71
CA TYR A 581 -0.81 -15.38 2.74
C TYR A 581 -0.98 -14.17 3.69
N PRO A 582 -1.33 -14.37 4.98
CA PRO A 582 -1.63 -15.65 5.62
C PRO A 582 -2.89 -16.31 5.04
N ALA A 583 -3.18 -17.56 5.44
CA ALA A 583 -4.41 -18.22 5.03
C ALA A 583 -5.64 -17.40 5.44
N GLN A 584 -6.69 -17.43 4.61
CA GLN A 584 -7.89 -16.62 4.80
C GLN A 584 -8.54 -16.89 6.18
N GLU A 585 -8.63 -18.14 6.59
CA GLU A 585 -9.17 -18.55 7.89
C GLU A 585 -8.39 -17.93 9.07
N THR A 586 -7.06 -17.93 8.99
CA THR A 586 -6.20 -17.26 9.98
C THR A 586 -6.45 -15.77 10.01
N LEU A 587 -6.61 -15.13 8.85
CA LEU A 587 -6.87 -13.69 8.75
C LEU A 587 -8.24 -13.32 9.33
N THR A 588 -9.28 -14.10 9.03
CA THR A 588 -10.64 -13.92 9.56
C THR A 588 -10.69 -14.16 11.07
N ARG A 589 -9.99 -15.18 11.58
CA ARG A 589 -9.85 -15.40 13.02
C ARG A 589 -9.16 -14.21 13.69
N THR A 590 -8.08 -13.71 13.10
CA THR A 590 -7.36 -12.53 13.61
C THR A 590 -8.26 -11.29 13.63
N ALA A 591 -9.10 -11.10 12.60
CA ALA A 591 -10.06 -9.99 12.54
C ALA A 591 -11.07 -10.06 13.70
N ARG A 592 -11.64 -11.24 13.97
CA ARG A 592 -12.59 -11.48 15.07
C ARG A 592 -11.92 -11.27 16.44
N GLU A 593 -10.76 -11.86 16.66
CA GLU A 593 -9.99 -11.67 17.90
C GLU A 593 -9.65 -10.19 18.13
N LEU A 594 -9.31 -9.46 17.06
CA LEU A 594 -9.03 -8.04 17.14
C LEU A 594 -10.28 -7.23 17.49
N ALA A 595 -11.43 -7.51 16.85
CA ALA A 595 -12.69 -6.83 17.16
C ALA A 595 -13.08 -6.97 18.64
N ILE A 596 -12.89 -8.17 19.21
CA ILE A 596 -13.10 -8.43 20.64
C ILE A 596 -12.16 -7.57 21.49
N ARG A 597 -10.86 -7.55 21.16
CA ARG A 597 -9.86 -6.77 21.92
C ARG A 597 -10.04 -5.26 21.82
N LEU A 598 -10.62 -4.77 20.72
CA LEU A 598 -10.96 -3.35 20.56
C LEU A 598 -12.24 -2.96 21.33
N GLY A 599 -13.03 -3.93 21.81
CA GLY A 599 -14.29 -3.68 22.52
C GLY A 599 -15.49 -3.48 21.59
N LEU A 600 -15.42 -4.03 20.37
CA LEU A 600 -16.44 -3.91 19.32
C LEU A 600 -17.33 -5.17 19.20
N ALA A 601 -17.13 -6.18 20.05
CA ALA A 601 -17.97 -7.37 20.08
C ALA A 601 -19.23 -7.18 20.95
N ALA A 602 -20.30 -6.62 20.37
CA ALA A 602 -21.71 -6.83 20.74
C ALA A 602 -22.66 -6.00 19.83
N THR A 603 -23.51 -6.73 19.08
CA THR A 603 -24.88 -6.42 18.56
C THR A 603 -25.12 -5.20 17.66
N GLY A 604 -25.95 -5.43 16.62
CA GLY A 604 -26.33 -4.46 15.60
C GLY A 604 -27.17 -3.28 16.11
N GLY A 605 -27.26 -2.27 15.24
CA GLY A 605 -28.33 -1.28 15.28
C GLY A 605 -27.91 0.16 15.62
N ILE A 606 -27.85 0.99 14.57
CA ILE A 606 -28.37 2.37 14.47
C ILE A 606 -27.58 3.55 15.11
N THR A 607 -27.04 4.35 14.17
CA THR A 607 -26.83 5.83 14.05
C THR A 607 -25.88 6.68 14.90
N ALA A 608 -24.95 7.29 14.14
CA ALA A 608 -24.65 8.73 13.98
C ALA A 608 -23.87 9.55 15.05
N ALA A 609 -22.92 10.31 14.48
CA ALA A 609 -22.26 11.53 14.96
C ALA A 609 -21.10 11.39 15.98
N ALA A 610 -19.87 11.45 15.46
CA ALA A 610 -18.93 12.54 15.74
C ALA A 610 -17.74 12.42 14.78
N ALA A 611 -17.74 13.23 13.72
CA ALA A 611 -16.55 13.49 12.91
C ALA A 611 -16.09 14.90 13.23
N ALA A 612 -15.25 15.03 14.25
CA ALA A 612 -14.41 16.20 14.47
C ALA A 612 -13.29 15.84 15.45
N ALA A 613 -12.10 16.37 15.15
CA ALA A 613 -10.91 16.45 16.00
C ALA A 613 -10.10 15.16 16.23
N LEU A 614 -9.08 14.96 15.39
CA LEU A 614 -7.66 14.95 15.80
C LEU A 614 -6.74 14.78 14.58
N MET A 615 -6.52 15.89 13.88
CA MET A 615 -5.32 16.13 13.07
C MET A 615 -4.57 17.26 13.75
N LEU A 616 -3.81 16.92 14.81
CA LEU A 616 -2.76 17.77 15.36
C LEU A 616 -1.97 16.98 16.40
N ALA A 617 -0.83 16.44 15.96
CA ALA A 617 0.43 16.37 16.70
C ALA A 617 1.50 15.71 15.82
N ALA A 618 1.91 16.40 14.77
CA ALA A 618 3.28 16.33 14.28
C ALA A 618 3.74 17.78 14.20
N LEU A 619 4.19 18.31 15.34
CA LEU A 619 5.01 19.51 15.34
C LEU A 619 6.19 19.25 14.39
N PRO A 620 6.47 20.11 13.40
CA PRO A 620 7.84 20.27 12.98
C PRO A 620 8.49 21.03 14.12
N ALA A 621 9.35 20.38 14.91
CA ALA A 621 10.38 21.13 15.60
C ALA A 621 11.34 21.60 14.50
N ALA A 622 10.98 22.71 13.85
CA ALA A 622 11.90 23.50 13.08
C ALA A 622 12.85 24.14 14.09
N ALA A 623 13.98 23.48 14.35
CA ALA A 623 15.15 24.19 14.79
C ALA A 623 15.60 25.04 13.61
N VAL A 624 15.40 26.36 13.70
CA VAL A 624 16.10 27.32 12.85
C VAL A 624 17.56 27.25 13.27
N LEU A 625 18.35 26.46 12.55
CA LEU A 625 19.80 26.60 12.58
C LEU A 625 20.15 27.87 11.79
N PRO A 626 21.09 28.69 12.27
CA PRO A 626 21.53 29.87 11.53
C PRO A 626 22.09 29.46 10.16
N PRO A 627 22.03 30.32 9.14
CA PRO A 627 22.71 30.07 7.88
C PRO A 627 24.21 29.97 8.17
N VAL A 628 24.79 28.78 8.03
CA VAL A 628 26.24 28.63 8.00
C VAL A 628 26.66 29.08 6.61
N THR A 629 27.09 30.33 6.51
CA THR A 629 27.77 30.86 5.33
C THR A 629 29.21 30.36 5.34
N GLY A 630 29.57 29.64 4.28
CA GLY A 630 30.95 29.36 3.91
C GLY A 630 31.33 27.88 4.01
N ALA A 631 31.53 27.24 2.87
CA ALA A 631 32.62 26.28 2.65
C ALA A 631 32.71 25.98 1.14
N GLY A 632 33.93 25.65 0.72
CA GLY A 632 34.39 25.57 -0.65
C GLY A 632 33.61 24.64 -1.56
N ALA A 633 33.75 24.92 -2.85
CA ALA A 633 33.52 23.94 -3.88
C ALA A 633 34.41 22.71 -3.67
N ASP A 634 33.94 21.59 -4.22
CA ASP A 634 34.74 20.43 -4.63
C ASP A 634 34.94 19.32 -3.59
N THR A 635 34.12 18.25 -3.69
CA THR A 635 34.65 16.98 -4.23
C THR A 635 33.55 15.94 -4.52
N PRO A 636 33.65 15.19 -5.63
CA PRO A 636 32.62 14.25 -6.10
C PRO A 636 32.52 12.94 -5.32
N ALA A 637 31.33 12.31 -5.34
CA ALA A 637 31.10 10.92 -4.95
C ALA A 637 30.28 10.22 -6.05
N TYR A 638 30.82 9.14 -6.60
CA TYR A 638 30.12 8.11 -7.39
C TYR A 638 30.81 6.78 -7.10
N ALA A 639 30.19 5.65 -7.44
CA ALA A 639 30.54 4.34 -6.90
C ALA A 639 32.02 3.97 -7.00
N LEU A 640 32.64 4.17 -8.18
CA LEU A 640 34.06 3.87 -8.39
C LEU A 640 34.99 4.76 -7.56
N VAL A 641 34.74 6.07 -7.50
CA VAL A 641 35.58 7.01 -6.73
C VAL A 641 35.37 6.86 -5.23
N ALA A 642 34.15 6.59 -4.77
CA ALA A 642 33.88 6.28 -3.37
C ALA A 642 34.66 5.03 -2.91
N VAL A 643 34.70 3.99 -3.74
CA VAL A 643 35.48 2.78 -3.49
C VAL A 643 36.98 3.04 -3.52
N ALA A 644 37.48 3.77 -4.53
CA ALA A 644 38.90 4.08 -4.65
C ALA A 644 39.41 4.91 -3.45
N ARG A 645 38.62 5.88 -3.00
CA ARG A 645 38.95 6.71 -1.82
C ARG A 645 38.98 5.91 -0.52
N LEU A 646 38.04 4.99 -0.33
CA LEU A 646 38.07 4.09 0.82
C LEU A 646 39.37 3.26 0.86
N GLN A 647 39.83 2.77 -0.30
CA GLN A 647 41.07 1.98 -0.36
C GLN A 647 42.29 2.82 0.04
N THR A 648 42.36 4.07 -0.39
CA THR A 648 43.41 5.02 0.03
C THR A 648 43.35 5.29 1.53
N TRP A 649 42.16 5.57 2.06
CA TRP A 649 41.95 5.85 3.49
C TRP A 649 42.26 4.66 4.39
N LEU A 650 41.87 3.43 3.99
CA LEU A 650 42.18 2.20 4.73
C LEU A 650 43.69 1.92 4.81
N GLY A 651 44.50 2.53 3.94
CA GLY A 651 45.97 2.47 4.01
C GLY A 651 46.55 3.25 5.18
N GLU A 652 45.80 4.19 5.76
CA GLU A 652 46.18 5.00 6.93
C GLU A 652 45.62 4.34 8.21
N GLN A 653 46.50 3.80 9.06
CA GLN A 653 46.13 2.75 10.02
C GLN A 653 45.25 3.18 11.22
N ASP A 654 45.13 4.47 11.52
CA ASP A 654 44.59 4.93 12.81
C ASP A 654 43.04 5.01 12.88
N GLY A 655 42.32 4.75 11.79
CA GLY A 655 40.84 4.84 11.73
C GLY A 655 40.09 3.53 11.45
N VAL A 656 40.79 2.50 10.96
CA VAL A 656 40.17 1.31 10.34
C VAL A 656 39.30 0.54 11.32
N VAL A 657 39.77 0.36 12.56
CA VAL A 657 39.04 -0.40 13.59
C VAL A 657 37.68 0.26 13.89
N TRP A 658 37.66 1.58 14.06
CA TRP A 658 36.42 2.32 14.37
C TRP A 658 35.47 2.39 13.17
N ALA A 659 35.98 2.44 11.94
CA ALA A 659 35.15 2.32 10.75
C ALA A 659 34.51 0.92 10.61
N VAL A 660 35.26 -0.15 10.91
CA VAL A 660 34.70 -1.52 10.95
C VAL A 660 33.63 -1.63 12.03
N VAL A 661 33.88 -1.07 13.23
CA VAL A 661 32.88 -1.02 14.31
C VAL A 661 31.62 -0.27 13.87
N ALA A 662 31.76 0.89 13.24
CA ALA A 662 30.64 1.67 12.72
C ALA A 662 29.85 0.89 11.66
N LEU A 663 30.53 0.26 10.70
CA LEU A 663 29.93 -0.56 9.65
C LEU A 663 29.15 -1.75 10.24
N VAL A 664 29.77 -2.51 11.15
CA VAL A 664 29.13 -3.65 11.81
C VAL A 664 27.92 -3.20 12.62
N ALA A 665 28.01 -2.07 13.32
CA ALA A 665 26.91 -1.50 14.08
C ALA A 665 25.74 -1.08 13.17
N VAL A 666 26.01 -0.34 12.10
CA VAL A 666 25.00 0.11 11.13
C VAL A 666 24.31 -1.08 10.47
N VAL A 667 25.07 -2.01 9.90
CA VAL A 667 24.53 -3.21 9.25
C VAL A 667 23.70 -4.03 10.25
N SER A 668 24.19 -4.19 11.48
CA SER A 668 23.46 -4.89 12.53
C SER A 668 22.14 -4.20 12.87
N LEU A 669 22.11 -2.88 13.05
CA LEU A 669 20.89 -2.15 13.43
C LEU A 669 19.86 -2.08 12.29
N LEU A 670 20.31 -1.98 11.03
CA LEU A 670 19.45 -2.02 9.85
C LEU A 670 18.81 -3.40 9.66
N THR A 671 19.55 -4.47 9.91
CA THR A 671 19.11 -5.86 9.67
C THR A 671 18.39 -6.47 10.87
N THR A 672 18.83 -6.12 12.07
CA THR A 672 18.33 -6.62 13.36
C THR A 672 17.56 -5.52 14.09
N GLY A 673 16.25 -5.69 14.26
CA GLY A 673 15.55 -4.97 15.34
C GLY A 673 14.37 -4.08 14.99
N ASN A 674 13.94 -3.93 13.73
CA ASN A 674 12.86 -2.99 13.37
C ASN A 674 11.55 -3.65 12.89
N ALA A 675 11.28 -4.90 13.28
CA ALA A 675 10.04 -5.60 12.90
C ALA A 675 8.98 -5.49 14.01
N VAL A 676 7.70 -5.38 13.66
CA VAL A 676 6.63 -5.36 14.68
C VAL A 676 6.73 -6.61 15.59
N PRO A 677 6.79 -6.46 16.92
CA PRO A 677 6.90 -7.59 17.84
C PRO A 677 5.77 -8.60 17.66
N HIS A 678 6.08 -9.89 17.72
CA HIS A 678 5.09 -10.98 17.58
C HIS A 678 4.37 -11.31 18.90
N ALA A 679 4.97 -10.95 20.03
CA ALA A 679 4.41 -11.18 21.36
C ALA A 679 4.86 -10.06 22.28
N HIS A 680 3.93 -9.56 23.10
CA HIS A 680 4.23 -8.68 24.21
C HIS A 680 4.01 -9.43 25.52
N PRO A 681 4.89 -9.26 26.51
CA PRO A 681 4.66 -9.83 27.83
C PRO A 681 3.36 -9.25 28.40
N ARG A 682 2.42 -10.11 28.78
CA ARG A 682 1.25 -9.66 29.53
C ARG A 682 1.69 -9.41 30.97
N MET A 683 1.33 -8.26 31.55
CA MET A 683 1.70 -7.92 32.93
C MET A 683 1.35 -9.04 33.92
N ARG A 684 0.16 -9.64 33.76
CA ARG A 684 -0.30 -10.78 34.57
C ARG A 684 0.57 -12.04 34.42
N GLU A 685 1.11 -12.30 33.22
CA GLU A 685 1.99 -13.44 32.96
C GLU A 685 3.40 -13.17 33.48
N PHE A 686 3.88 -11.92 33.38
CA PHE A 686 5.16 -11.50 33.95
C PHE A 686 5.19 -11.66 35.48
N LEU A 687 4.15 -11.17 36.18
CA LEU A 687 4.06 -11.29 37.64
C LEU A 687 4.00 -12.74 38.12
N ARG A 688 3.50 -13.67 37.29
CA ARG A 688 3.42 -15.11 37.62
C ARG A 688 4.69 -15.89 37.32
N ALA A 689 5.47 -15.46 36.32
CA ALA A 689 6.67 -16.16 35.88
C ALA A 689 7.70 -15.16 35.32
N PRO A 690 8.41 -14.40 36.18
CA PRO A 690 9.29 -13.32 35.75
C PRO A 690 10.46 -13.83 34.89
N THR A 691 11.08 -14.95 35.28
CA THR A 691 12.20 -15.58 34.56
C THR A 691 11.79 -16.16 33.20
N ALA A 692 10.54 -16.60 33.05
CA ALA A 692 10.03 -17.09 31.77
C ALA A 692 9.82 -15.95 30.75
N ASN A 693 9.65 -14.72 31.25
CA ASN A 693 9.26 -13.54 30.48
C ASN A 693 10.40 -12.53 30.25
N THR A 694 11.57 -12.70 30.90
CA THR A 694 12.75 -11.83 30.70
C THR A 694 13.14 -11.70 29.23
N GLY A 695 13.10 -12.81 28.48
CA GLY A 695 13.40 -12.79 27.05
C GLY A 695 12.36 -12.11 26.17
N ALA A 696 11.11 -11.99 26.64
CA ALA A 696 10.10 -11.18 25.97
C ALA A 696 10.32 -9.68 26.25
N ILE A 697 10.70 -9.32 27.47
CA ILE A 697 11.00 -7.94 27.87
C ILE A 697 12.26 -7.42 27.19
N LEU A 698 13.39 -8.12 27.30
CA LEU A 698 14.64 -7.73 26.65
C LEU A 698 14.51 -7.69 25.12
N GLY A 699 13.72 -8.60 24.55
CA GLY A 699 13.38 -8.57 23.13
C GLY A 699 12.50 -7.37 22.74
N MET A 700 11.54 -6.98 23.58
CA MET A 700 10.69 -5.79 23.38
C MET A 700 11.45 -4.48 23.55
N LEU A 701 12.45 -4.47 24.44
CA LEU A 701 13.29 -3.31 24.69
C LEU A 701 14.43 -3.17 23.68
N ALA A 702 14.59 -4.08 22.72
CA ALA A 702 15.58 -3.90 21.67
C ALA A 702 15.39 -2.53 20.96
N PRO A 703 16.45 -1.82 20.57
CA PRO A 703 16.35 -0.41 20.13
C PRO A 703 15.25 -0.14 19.09
N GLY A 704 15.20 -0.93 18.01
CA GLY A 704 14.19 -0.77 16.96
C GLY A 704 12.77 -1.28 17.32
N GLN A 705 12.57 -1.83 18.51
CA GLN A 705 11.26 -2.25 19.02
C GLN A 705 10.64 -1.19 19.94
N VAL A 706 11.47 -0.36 20.57
CA VAL A 706 11.04 0.73 21.45
C VAL A 706 10.09 1.68 20.71
N GLY A 707 10.41 2.03 19.47
CA GLY A 707 9.56 2.89 18.62
C GLY A 707 8.16 2.32 18.33
N TYR A 708 7.95 0.99 18.45
CA TYR A 708 6.62 0.38 18.33
C TYR A 708 5.87 0.31 19.65
N ALA A 709 6.57 0.22 20.78
CA ALA A 709 5.96 0.19 22.11
C ALA A 709 5.55 1.60 22.57
N LEU A 710 6.35 2.63 22.27
CA LEU A 710 6.12 4.02 22.69
C LEU A 710 4.73 4.54 22.33
N PRO A 711 4.22 4.41 21.08
CA PRO A 711 2.88 4.88 20.75
C PRO A 711 1.78 4.15 21.52
N GLY A 712 1.98 2.87 21.85
CA GLY A 712 1.04 2.12 22.69
C GLY A 712 1.06 2.56 24.15
N LEU A 713 2.24 2.92 24.69
CA LEU A 713 2.38 3.46 26.04
C LEU A 713 1.78 4.87 26.16
N VAL A 714 2.09 5.76 25.22
CA VAL A 714 1.46 7.08 25.10
C VAL A 714 -0.04 6.93 24.90
N GLY A 715 -0.46 5.93 24.12
CA GLY A 715 -1.86 5.60 23.89
C GLY A 715 -2.65 5.30 25.16
N LEU A 716 -2.03 4.76 26.22
CA LEU A 716 -2.71 4.50 27.50
C LEU A 716 -3.22 5.78 28.17
N ALA A 717 -2.64 6.94 27.86
CA ALA A 717 -3.09 8.24 28.36
C ALA A 717 -4.26 8.82 27.55
N LEU A 718 -4.68 8.17 26.45
CA LEU A 718 -5.78 8.67 25.62
C LEU A 718 -7.13 8.62 26.35
N PRO A 719 -7.99 9.63 26.14
CA PRO A 719 -9.27 9.73 26.84
C PRO A 719 -10.26 8.62 26.42
N ARG A 720 -11.25 8.37 27.27
CA ARG A 720 -12.29 7.34 27.01
C ARG A 720 -13.10 7.59 25.74
N GLY A 721 -13.20 8.86 25.32
CA GLY A 721 -13.89 9.25 24.09
C GLY A 721 -13.33 8.62 22.82
N VAL A 722 -12.06 8.17 22.83
CA VAL A 722 -11.42 7.50 21.68
C VAL A 722 -12.16 6.23 21.26
N ASP A 723 -12.83 5.53 22.18
CA ASP A 723 -13.61 4.33 21.84
C ASP A 723 -14.81 4.65 20.92
N ARG A 724 -15.22 5.91 20.81
CA ARG A 724 -16.31 6.36 19.94
C ARG A 724 -15.85 6.68 18.51
N LEU A 725 -14.55 6.63 18.22
CA LEU A 725 -14.03 6.86 16.87
C LEU A 725 -14.52 5.81 15.86
N LEU A 726 -14.80 4.60 16.33
CA LEU A 726 -15.45 3.56 15.56
C LEU A 726 -16.83 3.30 16.16
N VAL A 727 -17.85 3.45 15.32
CA VAL A 727 -19.21 3.05 15.65
C VAL A 727 -19.27 1.52 15.64
N ARG A 728 -20.04 0.96 16.58
CA ARG A 728 -20.30 -0.47 16.67
C ARG A 728 -21.07 -0.98 15.46
#